data_AF-A0A842WVE0-F1
#
_entry.id   AF-A0A842WVE0-F1
#
_cell.length_a   1.000
_cell.length_b   1.000
_cell.length_c   1.000
_cell.angle_alpha   90.00
_cell.angle_beta   90.00
_cell.angle_gamma   90.00
#
_symmetry.space_group_name_H-M   'P 1'
#
loop_
_entity.id
_entity.type
_entity.pdbx_description
1 polymer ?
#
loop_
_entity_poly.entity_id
_entity_poly.type
_entity_poly.pdbx_seq_one_letter_code
_entity_poly.pdbx_strand_id
1 'polypeptide(L)'
;MLNKRDRGVRYMRVMRTIIILIIVAVISTVVLGSVYGFFLGQTIYQNTFYTKAGVDFWATWTLRNNIFTASVLLTILSMITFPQRSTFLSLISTIASDGKTTSKLTIHQAIGWRILQAIALFLIYVSIGGYSFTGQNVAFLMMLTSDGSITINASQLQLLFSLPFYPQTSSSTIVGLIPAMEAYQLYLGLVATFVLFTAGRFVLALISNILSQKRDAYLVVSLGSFAVGFGILLEILGVPMWTVNAGTYLSYLALLVGLAASFIAGFMFAIARLRSGGTTQRTKSKITQLEQDLARLQGELLSVRQEYEEGSMDFASFERRVKLLQEDQYYIKEELRRLKIARIVPIMGSDRSYGCVALFLIVVVMVLPIAQVVLYDIPMDGDQYLQWKFNYETTKEITITNWAAGLENMQIQTLDDLTSNATPESEVESLTTVRQWDQTASYKRMKNQIGTNWMQLSDSDIVYLGGHEYWVAPLTFDTSRTKTNFINQHLYYTHTEGMVVLDAYSGDLIENENLIALINSSADINIYYGEGDGFSDVAFVNVPGFTEVGNATFSASPDYTLSGFESLFYMFTMGPEAWSFMGRDMNMLVERDVLSRVRSVLLQGLTADTDPYIVVDDTGRLHYAVSVYIDYKLATGYAHENYMRFIGQILVDIETGDLSFYKSPIETDEFFIDKTYMEYYPWLETPDWLQSQMKWPEDMYETQLEVAYIYHVDDGLVWRGGLDFHQTPDGSDTRYIIMQIGGEERFVAMHNTEFRDSMGRNLAGLYVMGCGNKNFGELIFYSAGELGFSTLLGPNAAVQAFETADEVRTQLQLWGDHRYGNRLLYHLGGDLFFVIPVFLEVETSSAIVIEKLGGVGLVDALTGERVELGSNVVEAYYKMFGLLNQTVVEEGNVGVESAVFNPVTIESGEFADLVTLLRNNDNVTHNLTLDVVISTGNFSVEWHGSEVTPITYAANTTYSMNIGLVGPGDSYGTSPKITAFLPSGLVFAQYVVQVVLRTEEGIVDEVTLFLTVT
;
A
#
# COMPACT_ATOMS: atom_id res chain seq x y z
N MET A 1 49.14 60.53 -18.89
CA MET A 1 48.59 59.45 -18.03
C MET A 1 47.05 59.35 -18.00
N LEU A 2 46.28 60.38 -18.38
CA LEU A 2 44.80 60.33 -18.40
C LEU A 2 44.20 59.38 -19.48
N ASN A 3 44.90 59.13 -20.59
CA ASN A 3 44.38 58.33 -21.72
C ASN A 3 44.54 56.79 -21.53
N LYS A 4 45.11 56.33 -20.40
CA LYS A 4 45.17 54.90 -20.00
C LYS A 4 44.03 54.50 -19.07
N ARG A 5 43.50 55.44 -18.26
CA ARG A 5 42.41 55.17 -17.30
C ARG A 5 41.06 54.98 -17.98
N ASP A 6 40.74 55.79 -19.00
CA ASP A 6 39.50 55.65 -19.79
C ASP A 6 39.46 54.38 -20.64
N ARG A 7 40.61 53.94 -21.16
CA ARG A 7 40.71 52.66 -21.87
C ARG A 7 40.45 51.47 -20.96
N GLY A 8 40.93 51.49 -19.70
CA GLY A 8 40.67 50.44 -18.72
C GLY A 8 39.20 50.33 -18.29
N VAL A 9 38.50 51.46 -18.13
CA VAL A 9 37.07 51.49 -17.79
C VAL A 9 36.20 50.99 -18.95
N ARG A 10 36.57 51.32 -20.21
CA ARG A 10 35.89 50.82 -21.40
C ARG A 10 36.13 49.31 -21.59
N TYR A 11 37.34 48.83 -21.34
CA TYR A 11 37.69 47.40 -21.40
C TYR A 11 36.94 46.59 -20.33
N MET A 12 36.83 47.09 -19.10
CA MET A 12 36.03 46.45 -18.04
C MET A 12 34.54 46.41 -18.36
N ARG A 13 33.97 47.43 -19.01
CA ARG A 13 32.57 47.37 -19.47
C ARG A 13 32.37 46.33 -20.56
N VAL A 14 33.24 46.30 -21.57
CA VAL A 14 33.17 45.31 -22.65
C VAL A 14 33.34 43.89 -22.12
N MET A 15 34.31 43.66 -21.23
CA MET A 15 34.52 42.37 -20.57
C MET A 15 33.30 41.96 -19.73
N ARG A 16 32.69 42.89 -18.98
CA ARG A 16 31.45 42.63 -18.24
C ARG A 16 30.27 42.28 -19.16
N THR A 17 30.14 42.97 -20.30
CA THR A 17 29.11 42.65 -21.30
C THR A 17 29.35 41.29 -21.93
N ILE A 18 30.59 40.93 -22.25
CA ILE A 18 30.96 39.60 -22.78
C ILE A 18 30.66 38.52 -21.73
N ILE A 19 31.03 38.72 -20.46
CA ILE A 19 30.72 37.78 -19.38
C ILE A 19 29.20 37.61 -19.22
N ILE A 20 28.42 38.69 -19.26
CA ILE A 20 26.95 38.61 -19.20
C ILE A 20 26.41 37.85 -20.42
N LEU A 21 26.93 38.10 -21.62
CA LEU A 21 26.51 37.38 -22.83
C LEU A 21 26.86 35.89 -22.76
N ILE A 22 28.04 35.53 -22.23
CA ILE A 22 28.43 34.15 -21.99
C ILE A 22 27.48 33.50 -20.98
N ILE A 23 27.21 34.16 -19.85
CA ILE A 23 26.28 33.66 -18.83
C ILE A 23 24.89 33.45 -19.44
N VAL A 24 24.38 34.43 -20.18
CA VAL A 24 23.07 34.33 -20.85
C VAL A 24 23.08 33.21 -21.89
N ALA A 25 24.14 33.05 -22.67
CA ALA A 25 24.26 31.97 -23.65
C ALA A 25 24.31 30.59 -22.99
N VAL A 26 25.05 30.44 -21.88
CA VAL A 26 25.10 29.20 -21.10
C VAL A 26 23.73 28.89 -20.51
N ILE A 27 23.10 29.84 -19.83
CA ILE A 27 21.75 29.68 -19.26
C ILE A 27 20.75 29.34 -20.38
N SER A 28 20.80 30.04 -21.51
CA SER A 28 19.89 29.78 -22.63
C SER A 28 20.12 28.39 -23.23
N THR A 29 21.36 27.94 -23.34
CA THR A 29 21.68 26.60 -23.86
C THR A 29 21.19 25.51 -22.91
N VAL A 30 21.39 25.68 -21.60
CA VAL A 30 20.87 24.75 -20.59
C VAL A 30 19.34 24.72 -20.63
N VAL A 31 18.68 25.88 -20.62
CA VAL A 31 17.21 25.97 -20.66
C VAL A 31 16.65 25.39 -21.95
N LEU A 32 17.19 25.75 -23.12
CA LEU A 32 16.73 25.21 -24.41
C LEU A 32 17.00 23.71 -24.52
N GLY A 33 18.15 23.24 -24.03
CA GLY A 33 18.48 21.82 -23.97
C GLY A 33 17.51 21.05 -23.07
N SER A 34 17.21 21.54 -21.87
CA SER A 34 16.22 20.93 -20.98
C SER A 34 14.81 20.93 -21.59
N VAL A 35 14.41 22.02 -22.25
CA VAL A 35 13.10 22.11 -22.93
C VAL A 35 13.02 21.10 -24.08
N TYR A 36 14.05 21.03 -24.92
CA TYR A 36 14.10 20.07 -26.02
C TYR A 36 14.13 18.62 -25.51
N GLY A 37 14.93 18.33 -24.48
CA GLY A 37 14.97 17.01 -23.86
C GLY A 37 13.63 16.59 -23.28
N PHE A 38 12.90 17.50 -22.64
CA PHE A 38 11.52 17.25 -22.20
C PHE A 38 10.61 16.92 -23.39
N PHE A 39 10.60 17.73 -24.45
CA PHE A 39 9.77 17.47 -25.64
C PHE A 39 10.12 16.15 -26.33
N LEU A 40 11.41 15.83 -26.45
CA LEU A 40 11.86 14.58 -27.05
C LEU A 40 11.41 13.39 -26.20
N GLY A 41 11.57 13.44 -24.88
CA GLY A 41 11.07 12.41 -23.95
C GLY A 41 9.56 12.21 -24.09
N GLN A 42 8.77 13.30 -24.11
CA GLN A 42 7.33 13.21 -24.32
C GLN A 42 6.96 12.61 -25.69
N THR A 43 7.71 12.94 -26.74
CA THR A 43 7.49 12.40 -28.09
C THR A 43 7.77 10.90 -28.15
N ILE A 44 8.84 10.45 -27.49
CA ILE A 44 9.18 9.03 -27.35
C ILE A 44 8.01 8.29 -26.68
N TYR A 45 7.59 8.73 -25.49
CA TYR A 45 6.51 8.07 -24.74
C TYR A 45 5.18 8.06 -25.52
N GLN A 46 4.83 9.17 -26.17
CA GLN A 46 3.62 9.26 -27.01
C GLN A 46 3.63 8.23 -28.14
N ASN A 47 4.73 8.11 -28.87
CA ASN A 47 4.82 7.16 -29.98
C ASN A 47 4.87 5.71 -29.47
N THR A 48 5.64 5.44 -28.42
CA THR A 48 5.73 4.12 -27.80
C THR A 48 4.36 3.62 -27.36
N PHE A 49 3.66 4.35 -26.48
CA PHE A 49 2.39 3.86 -25.94
C PHE A 49 1.21 3.94 -26.92
N TYR A 50 1.25 4.84 -27.90
CA TYR A 50 0.27 4.82 -28.98
C TYR A 50 0.38 3.54 -29.82
N THR A 51 1.60 3.09 -30.12
CA THR A 51 1.84 1.90 -30.96
C THR A 51 1.75 0.60 -30.17
N LYS A 52 2.25 0.57 -28.93
CA LYS A 52 2.37 -0.62 -28.09
C LYS A 52 1.16 -0.89 -27.20
N ALA A 53 0.41 0.15 -26.84
CA ALA A 53 -0.70 0.06 -25.87
C ALA A 53 -2.05 0.56 -26.44
N GLY A 54 -2.03 1.22 -27.60
CA GLY A 54 -3.22 1.90 -28.14
C GLY A 54 -3.69 3.10 -27.31
N VAL A 55 -2.83 3.63 -26.43
CA VAL A 55 -3.17 4.72 -25.49
C VAL A 55 -2.62 6.05 -26.00
N ASP A 56 -3.46 7.09 -26.02
CA ASP A 56 -3.00 8.47 -26.23
C ASP A 56 -2.37 9.00 -24.94
N PHE A 57 -1.06 8.75 -24.78
CA PHE A 57 -0.29 9.14 -23.60
C PHE A 57 -0.44 10.63 -23.25
N TRP A 58 -0.47 11.53 -24.25
CA TRP A 58 -0.60 12.97 -23.97
C TRP A 58 -2.00 13.30 -23.45
N ALA A 59 -3.04 12.75 -24.06
CA ALA A 59 -4.40 12.95 -23.58
C ALA A 59 -4.61 12.35 -22.18
N THR A 60 -4.01 11.20 -21.88
CA THR A 60 -4.03 10.59 -20.56
C THR A 60 -3.29 11.47 -19.54
N TRP A 61 -2.01 11.77 -19.77
CA TRP A 61 -1.18 12.57 -18.86
C TRP A 61 -1.75 13.99 -18.61
N THR A 62 -2.27 14.66 -19.65
CA THR A 62 -2.83 16.01 -19.52
C THR A 62 -4.29 16.05 -19.07
N LEU A 63 -4.91 14.88 -18.84
CA LEU A 63 -6.35 14.74 -18.61
C LEU A 63 -7.17 15.44 -19.70
N ARG A 64 -6.89 15.16 -20.97
CA ARG A 64 -7.48 15.79 -22.18
C ARG A 64 -7.28 17.32 -22.18
N ASN A 65 -6.07 17.78 -21.81
CA ASN A 65 -5.68 19.19 -21.61
C ASN A 65 -6.36 19.93 -20.44
N ASN A 66 -7.17 19.26 -19.62
CA ASN A 66 -7.87 19.90 -18.49
C ASN A 66 -6.92 20.38 -17.39
N ILE A 67 -5.74 19.77 -17.26
CA ILE A 67 -4.69 20.25 -16.33
C ILE A 67 -4.30 21.69 -16.65
N PHE A 68 -4.18 22.04 -17.94
CA PHE A 68 -3.81 23.40 -18.33
C PHE A 68 -4.93 24.40 -18.06
N THR A 69 -6.19 24.03 -18.31
CA THR A 69 -7.33 24.91 -18.01
C THR A 69 -7.48 25.15 -16.51
N ALA A 70 -7.33 24.10 -15.69
CA ALA A 70 -7.34 24.19 -14.23
C ALA A 70 -6.19 25.09 -13.74
N SER A 71 -4.98 24.89 -14.26
CA SER A 71 -3.79 25.67 -13.91
C SER A 71 -3.92 27.15 -14.28
N VAL A 72 -4.51 27.47 -15.45
CA VAL A 72 -4.81 28.85 -15.84
C VAL A 72 -5.82 29.47 -14.88
N LEU A 73 -6.89 28.76 -14.55
CA LEU A 73 -7.95 29.26 -13.66
C LEU A 73 -7.42 29.52 -12.24
N LEU A 74 -6.64 28.59 -11.68
CA LEU A 74 -5.96 28.75 -10.39
C LEU A 74 -4.98 29.93 -10.41
N THR A 75 -4.22 30.10 -11.50
CA THR A 75 -3.33 31.25 -11.68
C THR A 75 -4.09 32.58 -11.64
N ILE A 76 -5.23 32.66 -12.33
CA ILE A 76 -6.07 33.86 -12.34
C ILE A 76 -6.59 34.16 -10.93
N LEU A 77 -7.12 33.16 -10.22
CA LEU A 77 -7.65 33.31 -8.85
C LEU A 77 -6.57 33.79 -7.86
N SER A 78 -5.36 33.26 -7.96
CA SER A 78 -4.22 33.63 -7.12
C SER A 78 -3.72 35.06 -7.38
N MET A 79 -4.06 35.65 -8.53
CA MET A 79 -3.59 36.95 -8.97
C MET A 79 -4.58 38.11 -8.81
N ILE A 80 -5.84 37.88 -8.37
CA ILE A 80 -6.88 38.92 -8.25
C ILE A 80 -6.43 40.04 -7.28
N THR A 81 -5.80 41.10 -7.83
CA THR A 81 -5.27 42.28 -7.12
C THR A 81 -5.10 43.47 -8.03
N PHE A 82 -4.95 44.67 -7.45
CA PHE A 82 -4.57 45.87 -8.20
C PHE A 82 -3.22 45.70 -8.92
N PRO A 83 -3.13 45.93 -10.25
CA PRO A 83 -1.94 45.64 -11.04
C PRO A 83 -0.67 46.35 -10.54
N GLN A 84 -0.81 47.56 -9.99
CA GLN A 84 0.31 48.44 -9.63
C GLN A 84 0.86 48.24 -8.22
N ARG A 85 0.24 47.39 -7.38
CA ARG A 85 0.63 47.18 -5.97
C ARG A 85 0.98 45.71 -5.73
N SER A 86 2.06 45.47 -4.99
CA SER A 86 2.48 44.12 -4.56
C SER A 86 2.87 44.15 -3.08
N THR A 87 2.19 43.36 -2.26
CA THR A 87 2.48 43.21 -0.82
C THR A 87 3.84 42.56 -0.60
N PHE A 88 4.24 41.63 -1.47
CA PHE A 88 5.55 40.98 -1.43
C PHE A 88 6.70 41.96 -1.69
N LEU A 89 6.58 42.80 -2.74
CA LEU A 89 7.58 43.84 -3.01
C LEU A 89 7.60 44.91 -1.91
N SER A 90 6.44 45.22 -1.33
CA SER A 90 6.36 46.11 -0.16
C SER A 90 7.16 45.52 1.01
N LEU A 91 7.00 44.23 1.31
CA LEU A 91 7.76 43.54 2.37
C LEU A 91 9.26 43.55 2.09
N ILE A 92 9.70 43.15 0.88
CA ILE A 92 11.12 43.18 0.50
C ILE A 92 11.68 44.59 0.63
N SER A 93 10.97 45.61 0.15
CA SER A 93 11.40 47.01 0.29
C SER A 93 11.46 47.48 1.74
N THR A 94 10.61 46.94 2.61
CA THR A 94 10.63 47.24 4.05
C THR A 94 11.84 46.59 4.73
N ILE A 95 12.21 45.37 4.33
CA ILE A 95 13.39 44.67 4.84
C ILE A 95 14.70 45.28 4.31
N ALA A 96 14.71 45.66 3.03
CA ALA A 96 15.91 46.12 2.34
C ALA A 96 16.21 47.62 2.49
N SER A 97 15.27 48.44 2.98
CA SER A 97 15.45 49.91 3.07
C SER A 97 15.02 50.51 4.40
N ASP A 98 15.82 51.46 4.89
CA ASP A 98 15.60 52.15 6.16
C ASP A 98 14.66 53.38 6.03
N GLY A 99 13.70 53.37 5.07
CA GLY A 99 12.67 54.43 5.07
C GLY A 99 11.87 54.75 3.80
N LYS A 100 12.06 54.11 2.64
CA LYS A 100 11.20 54.35 1.45
C LYS A 100 10.63 53.05 0.90
N THR A 101 9.42 52.72 1.35
CA THR A 101 8.63 51.61 0.81
C THR A 101 8.14 51.96 -0.60
N THR A 102 8.56 51.18 -1.60
CA THR A 102 8.11 51.32 -2.99
C THR A 102 6.74 50.67 -3.14
N SER A 103 5.68 51.41 -2.79
CA SER A 103 4.31 50.87 -2.78
C SER A 103 3.64 50.78 -4.17
N LYS A 104 4.20 51.41 -5.20
CA LYS A 104 3.59 51.52 -6.53
C LYS A 104 4.61 51.35 -7.65
N LEU A 105 4.39 50.35 -8.51
CA LEU A 105 5.18 50.14 -9.73
C LEU A 105 4.68 51.06 -10.86
N THR A 106 5.58 51.43 -11.77
CA THR A 106 5.18 52.06 -13.06
C THR A 106 4.40 51.06 -13.91
N ILE A 107 3.57 51.53 -14.86
CA ILE A 107 2.68 50.66 -15.64
C ILE A 107 3.45 49.55 -16.37
N HIS A 108 4.58 49.87 -17.01
CA HIS A 108 5.40 48.86 -17.71
C HIS A 108 6.05 47.84 -16.76
N GLN A 109 6.56 48.30 -15.62
CA GLN A 109 7.12 47.41 -14.60
C GLN A 109 6.04 46.54 -13.93
N ALA A 110 4.83 47.09 -13.76
CA ALA A 110 3.69 46.36 -13.24
C ALA A 110 3.28 45.23 -14.20
N ILE A 111 3.18 45.52 -15.51
CA ILE A 111 2.87 44.50 -16.52
C ILE A 111 3.93 43.40 -16.53
N GLY A 112 5.22 43.76 -16.59
CA GLY A 112 6.31 42.77 -16.56
C GLY A 112 6.32 41.92 -15.29
N TRP A 113 6.09 42.54 -14.13
CA TRP A 113 5.98 41.82 -12.85
C TRP A 113 4.77 40.87 -12.82
N ARG A 114 3.63 41.25 -13.39
CA ARG A 114 2.44 40.40 -13.46
C ARG A 114 2.63 39.22 -14.40
N ILE A 115 3.27 39.41 -15.55
CA ILE A 115 3.58 38.31 -16.46
C ILE A 115 4.53 37.31 -15.77
N LEU A 116 5.56 37.79 -15.08
CA LEU A 116 6.48 36.93 -14.34
C LEU A 116 5.75 36.13 -13.25
N GLN A 117 4.88 36.79 -12.47
CA GLN A 117 4.05 36.11 -11.46
C GLN A 117 3.11 35.08 -12.08
N ALA A 118 2.47 35.41 -13.21
CA ALA A 118 1.56 34.50 -13.90
C ALA A 118 2.28 33.26 -14.41
N ILE A 119 3.43 33.43 -15.09
CA ILE A 119 4.24 32.31 -15.57
C ILE A 119 4.72 31.45 -14.41
N ALA A 120 5.23 32.06 -13.33
CA ALA A 120 5.69 31.32 -12.17
C ALA A 120 4.57 30.51 -11.51
N LEU A 121 3.40 31.12 -11.27
CA LEU A 121 2.24 30.43 -10.69
C LEU A 121 1.71 29.34 -11.62
N PHE A 122 1.60 29.61 -12.93
CA PHE A 122 1.15 28.64 -13.91
C PHE A 122 2.06 27.42 -13.96
N LEU A 123 3.38 27.64 -14.01
CA LEU A 123 4.36 26.54 -13.99
C LEU A 123 4.30 25.75 -12.68
N ILE A 124 4.10 26.43 -11.54
CA ILE A 124 3.89 25.74 -10.26
C ILE A 124 2.65 24.86 -10.34
N TYR A 125 1.51 25.38 -10.78
CA TYR A 125 0.27 24.61 -10.88
C TYR A 125 0.38 23.43 -11.84
N VAL A 126 0.97 23.62 -13.03
CA VAL A 126 1.22 22.51 -13.97
C VAL A 126 2.16 21.47 -13.36
N SER A 127 3.21 21.89 -12.64
CA SER A 127 4.16 20.97 -12.01
C SER A 127 3.56 20.14 -10.88
N ILE A 128 2.50 20.64 -10.22
CA ILE A 128 1.74 19.90 -9.21
C ILE A 128 0.47 19.28 -9.81
N GLY A 129 0.42 18.98 -11.11
CA GLY A 129 -0.73 18.29 -11.72
C GLY A 129 -2.04 19.09 -11.73
N GLY A 130 -1.98 20.40 -11.52
CA GLY A 130 -3.15 21.28 -11.45
C GLY A 130 -3.90 21.25 -10.12
N TYR A 131 -3.29 20.77 -9.02
CA TYR A 131 -3.90 20.84 -7.69
C TYR A 131 -4.01 22.26 -7.15
N SER A 132 -5.05 22.49 -6.36
CA SER A 132 -5.10 23.67 -5.48
C SER A 132 -4.25 23.44 -4.24
N PHE A 133 -3.70 24.51 -3.67
CA PHE A 133 -2.96 24.42 -2.39
C PHE A 133 -3.81 23.96 -1.19
N THR A 134 -5.14 23.93 -1.35
CA THR A 134 -6.11 23.70 -0.26
C THR A 134 -7.07 22.55 -0.55
N GLY A 135 -6.87 21.76 -1.62
CA GLY A 135 -7.82 20.73 -2.07
C GLY A 135 -7.17 19.75 -3.03
N GLN A 136 -7.49 18.46 -2.87
CA GLN A 136 -6.66 17.35 -3.34
C GLN A 136 -6.75 17.03 -4.84
N ASN A 137 -7.80 17.38 -5.59
CA ASN A 137 -8.01 16.80 -6.94
C ASN A 137 -8.61 17.74 -8.00
N VAL A 138 -8.31 19.05 -7.98
CA VAL A 138 -8.98 20.03 -8.87
C VAL A 138 -8.89 19.68 -10.36
N ALA A 139 -7.75 19.19 -10.88
CA ALA A 139 -7.63 18.86 -12.30
C ALA A 139 -8.35 17.54 -12.67
N PHE A 140 -8.15 16.49 -11.88
CA PHE A 140 -8.84 15.20 -12.02
C PHE A 140 -10.37 15.39 -11.95
N LEU A 141 -10.85 16.15 -10.95
CA LEU A 141 -12.28 16.45 -10.78
C LEU A 141 -12.84 17.39 -11.87
N MET A 142 -12.05 18.35 -12.39
CA MET A 142 -12.50 19.16 -13.53
C MET A 142 -12.76 18.31 -14.77
N MET A 143 -11.93 17.29 -14.98
CA MET A 143 -12.11 16.34 -16.06
C MET A 143 -13.39 15.51 -15.87
N LEU A 144 -13.66 15.04 -14.65
CA LEU A 144 -14.91 14.35 -14.28
C LEU A 144 -16.17 15.20 -14.47
N THR A 145 -16.12 16.49 -14.13
CA THR A 145 -17.28 17.39 -14.34
C THR A 145 -17.59 17.64 -15.82
N SER A 146 -16.64 17.39 -16.74
CA SER A 146 -16.88 17.51 -18.18
C SER A 146 -17.67 16.33 -18.76
N ASP A 147 -17.68 15.20 -18.06
CA ASP A 147 -18.47 14.01 -18.37
C ASP A 147 -19.92 14.09 -17.85
N GLY A 148 -20.25 15.16 -17.11
CA GLY A 148 -21.62 15.41 -16.62
C GLY A 148 -22.12 14.44 -15.54
N SER A 149 -21.29 13.47 -15.13
CA SER A 149 -21.57 12.46 -14.11
C SER A 149 -21.61 13.04 -12.70
N ILE A 150 -20.92 14.16 -12.45
CA ILE A 150 -20.91 14.84 -11.14
C ILE A 150 -21.58 16.22 -11.23
N THR A 151 -22.83 16.31 -10.76
CA THR A 151 -23.57 17.57 -10.61
C THR A 151 -24.09 17.73 -9.20
N ILE A 152 -23.93 18.92 -8.60
CA ILE A 152 -24.50 19.22 -7.29
C ILE A 152 -25.91 19.77 -7.47
N ASN A 153 -26.92 19.03 -7.02
CA ASN A 153 -28.28 19.53 -6.94
C ASN A 153 -28.44 20.49 -5.74
N ALA A 154 -29.35 21.47 -5.86
CA ALA A 154 -29.62 22.42 -4.77
C ALA A 154 -30.05 21.72 -3.46
N SER A 155 -30.77 20.60 -3.56
CA SER A 155 -31.15 19.75 -2.42
C SER A 155 -29.96 19.06 -1.77
N GLN A 156 -29.03 18.52 -2.56
CA GLN A 156 -27.80 17.88 -2.07
C GLN A 156 -26.88 18.89 -1.39
N LEU A 157 -26.74 20.10 -1.96
CA LEU A 157 -25.99 21.20 -1.35
C LEU A 157 -26.60 21.61 -0.01
N GLN A 158 -27.92 21.74 0.06
CA GLN A 158 -28.62 22.05 1.31
C GLN A 158 -28.40 20.95 2.36
N LEU A 159 -28.48 19.68 1.96
CA LEU A 159 -28.24 18.55 2.84
C LEU A 159 -26.80 18.57 3.38
N LEU A 160 -25.81 18.79 2.52
CA LEU A 160 -24.39 18.90 2.89
C LEU A 160 -24.13 19.93 4.00
N PHE A 161 -24.68 21.15 3.85
CA PHE A 161 -24.53 22.20 4.86
C PHE A 161 -25.38 21.98 6.12
N SER A 162 -26.36 21.08 6.05
CA SER A 162 -27.20 20.72 7.19
C SER A 162 -26.65 19.56 8.01
N LEU A 163 -25.73 18.73 7.47
CA LEU A 163 -25.15 17.57 8.15
C LEU A 163 -24.68 17.86 9.58
N PRO A 164 -23.96 18.97 9.87
CA PRO A 164 -23.56 19.30 11.24
C PRO A 164 -24.72 19.38 12.24
N PHE A 165 -25.91 19.77 11.78
CA PHE A 165 -27.11 19.97 12.60
C PHE A 165 -28.03 18.74 12.64
N TYR A 166 -27.74 17.72 11.83
CA TYR A 166 -28.54 16.50 11.72
C TYR A 166 -27.67 15.23 11.82
N PRO A 167 -27.13 14.92 13.01
CA PRO A 167 -26.30 13.74 13.25
C PRO A 167 -27.01 12.41 12.96
N GLN A 168 -28.34 12.38 12.87
CA GLN A 168 -29.12 11.15 12.63
C GLN A 168 -29.24 10.73 11.15
N THR A 169 -28.51 11.38 10.25
CA THR A 169 -28.51 11.02 8.82
C THR A 169 -28.01 9.57 8.62
N SER A 170 -28.66 8.78 7.78
CA SER A 170 -28.26 7.37 7.54
C SER A 170 -26.99 7.23 6.71
N SER A 171 -26.22 6.16 6.90
CA SER A 171 -24.97 5.88 6.16
C SER A 171 -25.16 5.81 4.64
N SER A 172 -26.24 5.17 4.16
CA SER A 172 -26.54 5.06 2.71
C SER A 172 -26.82 6.41 2.06
N THR A 173 -27.45 7.34 2.80
CA THR A 173 -27.65 8.72 2.33
C THR A 173 -26.30 9.43 2.18
N ILE A 174 -25.34 9.16 3.06
CA ILE A 174 -24.00 9.73 2.99
C ILE A 174 -23.22 9.15 1.82
N VAL A 175 -23.27 7.83 1.60
CA VAL A 175 -22.67 7.20 0.39
C VAL A 175 -23.23 7.84 -0.88
N GLY A 176 -24.56 8.01 -0.98
CA GLY A 176 -25.19 8.71 -2.11
C GLY A 176 -24.85 10.21 -2.22
N LEU A 177 -24.32 10.83 -1.17
CA LEU A 177 -23.83 12.22 -1.18
C LEU A 177 -22.37 12.34 -1.61
N ILE A 178 -21.58 11.25 -1.62
CA ILE A 178 -20.15 11.29 -1.93
C ILE A 178 -19.88 11.98 -3.28
N PRO A 179 -20.59 11.69 -4.39
CA PRO A 179 -20.38 12.43 -5.63
C PRO A 179 -20.58 13.94 -5.49
N ALA A 180 -21.58 14.37 -4.70
CA ALA A 180 -21.82 15.79 -4.43
C ALA A 180 -20.74 16.39 -3.51
N MET A 181 -20.19 15.61 -2.58
CA MET A 181 -19.07 16.00 -1.71
C MET A 181 -17.77 16.20 -2.50
N GLU A 182 -17.49 15.33 -3.46
CA GLU A 182 -16.35 15.44 -4.39
C GLU A 182 -16.47 16.70 -5.27
N ALA A 183 -17.65 16.94 -5.88
CA ALA A 183 -17.87 18.19 -6.61
C ALA A 183 -17.79 19.43 -5.69
N TYR A 184 -18.26 19.33 -4.45
CA TYR A 184 -18.15 20.43 -3.49
C TYR A 184 -16.68 20.78 -3.23
N GLN A 185 -15.83 19.78 -3.00
CA GLN A 185 -14.38 19.99 -2.83
C GLN A 185 -13.72 20.63 -4.06
N LEU A 186 -14.16 20.28 -5.27
CA LEU A 186 -13.67 20.94 -6.48
C LEU A 186 -13.93 22.46 -6.44
N TYR A 187 -15.19 22.87 -6.23
CA TYR A 187 -15.54 24.29 -6.16
C TYR A 187 -14.89 24.98 -4.97
N LEU A 188 -14.81 24.28 -3.83
CA LEU A 188 -14.18 24.78 -2.63
C LEU A 188 -12.69 25.02 -2.83
N GLY A 189 -11.94 24.11 -3.46
CA GLY A 189 -10.52 24.26 -3.73
C GLY A 189 -10.21 25.53 -4.53
N LEU A 190 -11.09 25.89 -5.48
CA LEU A 190 -11.00 27.15 -6.23
C LEU A 190 -11.23 28.37 -5.32
N VAL A 191 -12.31 28.38 -4.55
CA VAL A 191 -12.65 29.49 -3.64
C VAL A 191 -11.60 29.64 -2.54
N ALA A 192 -11.17 28.54 -1.93
CA ALA A 192 -10.17 28.47 -0.89
C ALA A 192 -8.80 28.93 -1.40
N THR A 193 -8.42 28.65 -2.65
CA THR A 193 -7.21 29.23 -3.27
C THR A 193 -7.26 30.76 -3.26
N PHE A 194 -8.38 31.35 -3.67
CA PHE A 194 -8.55 32.80 -3.61
C PHE A 194 -8.46 33.34 -2.17
N VAL A 195 -9.10 32.66 -1.21
CA VAL A 195 -9.06 33.02 0.21
C VAL A 195 -7.64 32.89 0.78
N LEU A 196 -6.90 31.83 0.46
CA LEU A 196 -5.53 31.59 0.91
C LEU A 196 -4.58 32.68 0.47
N PHE A 197 -4.58 33.02 -0.83
CA PHE A 197 -3.76 34.12 -1.34
C PHE A 197 -4.18 35.46 -0.75
N THR A 198 -5.47 35.64 -0.44
CA THR A 198 -5.95 36.84 0.28
C THR A 198 -5.43 36.87 1.72
N ALA A 199 -5.55 35.78 2.47
CA ALA A 199 -5.05 35.63 3.83
C ALA A 199 -3.53 35.88 3.90
N GLY A 200 -2.76 35.24 3.00
CA GLY A 200 -1.33 35.44 2.88
C GLY A 200 -0.96 36.90 2.63
N ARG A 201 -1.75 37.66 1.86
CA ARG A 201 -1.52 39.10 1.69
C ARG A 201 -1.75 39.90 2.99
N PHE A 202 -2.79 39.57 3.75
CA PHE A 202 -3.02 40.20 5.06
C PHE A 202 -1.89 39.90 6.04
N VAL A 203 -1.38 38.67 6.05
CA VAL A 203 -0.22 38.26 6.86
C VAL A 203 1.04 39.00 6.42
N LEU A 204 1.35 39.04 5.11
CA LEU A 204 2.49 39.80 4.60
C LEU A 204 2.39 41.30 4.91
N ALA A 205 1.18 41.86 4.82
CA ALA A 205 0.92 43.25 5.19
C ALA A 205 1.08 43.48 6.70
N LEU A 206 0.65 42.53 7.53
CA LEU A 206 0.84 42.56 8.98
C LEU A 206 2.33 42.57 9.34
N ILE A 207 3.10 41.63 8.79
CA ILE A 207 4.55 41.52 8.99
C ILE A 207 5.26 42.80 8.53
N SER A 208 4.92 43.29 7.33
CA SER A 208 5.49 44.55 6.81
C SER A 208 5.19 45.74 7.73
N ASN A 209 4.01 45.83 8.34
CA ASN A 209 3.69 46.90 9.29
C ASN A 209 4.38 46.74 10.65
N ILE A 210 4.53 45.51 11.16
CA ILE A 210 5.25 45.23 12.42
C ILE A 210 6.73 45.60 12.30
N LEU A 211 7.34 45.29 11.15
CA LEU A 211 8.74 45.59 10.84
C LEU A 211 8.98 47.07 10.48
N SER A 212 7.93 47.83 10.16
CA SER A 212 8.07 49.24 9.82
C SER A 212 8.50 50.11 11.02
N GLN A 213 9.30 51.16 10.75
CA GLN A 213 9.74 52.11 11.78
C GLN A 213 8.58 52.88 12.46
N LYS A 214 7.37 52.93 11.86
CA LYS A 214 6.18 53.62 12.40
C LYS A 214 5.04 52.63 12.61
N ARG A 215 4.97 52.06 13.81
CA ARG A 215 3.90 51.11 14.18
C ARG A 215 2.56 51.82 14.37
N ASP A 216 1.57 51.42 13.57
CA ASP A 216 0.17 51.83 13.72
C ASP A 216 -0.60 50.69 14.39
N ALA A 217 -0.83 50.82 15.71
CA ALA A 217 -1.44 49.75 16.51
C ALA A 217 -2.85 49.38 16.04
N TYR A 218 -3.66 50.35 15.60
CA TYR A 218 -5.01 50.08 15.08
C TYR A 218 -4.98 49.29 13.77
N LEU A 219 -4.01 49.60 12.89
CA LEU A 219 -3.83 48.86 11.64
C LEU A 219 -3.33 47.43 11.89
N VAL A 220 -2.38 47.24 12.81
CA VAL A 220 -1.83 45.92 13.14
C VAL A 220 -2.92 45.01 13.70
N VAL A 221 -3.75 45.51 14.64
CA VAL A 221 -4.86 44.73 15.20
C VAL A 221 -5.95 44.45 14.15
N SER A 222 -6.25 45.42 13.28
CA SER A 222 -7.21 45.22 12.18
C SER A 222 -6.73 44.15 11.18
N LEU A 223 -5.48 44.25 10.70
CA LEU A 223 -4.89 43.26 9.78
C LEU A 223 -4.76 41.88 10.43
N GLY A 224 -4.38 41.82 11.71
CA GLY A 224 -4.34 40.58 12.48
C GLY A 224 -5.72 39.94 12.61
N SER A 225 -6.76 40.74 12.90
CA SER A 225 -8.14 40.24 13.00
C SER A 225 -8.67 39.73 11.65
N PHE A 226 -8.36 40.41 10.53
CA PHE A 226 -8.68 39.90 9.20
C PHE A 226 -7.89 38.63 8.86
N ALA A 227 -6.61 38.56 9.21
CA ALA A 227 -5.81 37.35 8.99
C ALA A 227 -6.38 36.14 9.77
N VAL A 228 -6.75 36.34 11.04
CA VAL A 228 -7.44 35.33 11.85
C VAL A 228 -8.81 34.99 11.25
N GLY A 229 -9.60 35.97 10.84
CA GLY A 229 -10.90 35.75 10.19
C GLY A 229 -10.80 34.96 8.88
N PHE A 230 -9.82 35.26 8.02
CA PHE A 230 -9.58 34.45 6.82
C PHE A 230 -8.99 33.07 7.16
N GLY A 231 -8.23 32.94 8.25
CA GLY A 231 -7.79 31.64 8.77
C GLY A 231 -8.98 30.78 9.22
N ILE A 232 -9.89 31.33 10.01
CA ILE A 232 -11.14 30.65 10.41
C ILE A 232 -12.02 30.39 9.19
N LEU A 233 -12.04 31.28 8.19
CA LEU A 233 -12.77 31.03 6.94
C LEU A 233 -12.19 29.84 6.18
N LEU A 234 -10.87 29.77 6.06
CA LEU A 234 -10.19 28.61 5.46
C LEU A 234 -10.42 27.36 6.26
N GLU A 235 -10.48 27.46 7.60
CA GLU A 235 -10.89 26.35 8.46
C GLU A 235 -12.32 25.96 8.10
N ILE A 236 -13.33 26.83 8.20
CA ILE A 236 -14.75 26.55 7.85
C ILE A 236 -14.91 25.97 6.44
N LEU A 237 -14.14 26.47 5.48
CA LEU A 237 -14.15 25.95 4.10
C LEU A 237 -13.45 24.59 4.03
N GLY A 238 -12.32 24.42 4.71
CA GLY A 238 -11.54 23.20 4.77
C GLY A 238 -12.03 22.18 5.77
N VAL A 239 -13.01 22.49 6.63
CA VAL A 239 -13.41 21.58 7.71
C VAL A 239 -14.08 20.37 7.07
N PRO A 240 -13.58 19.16 7.35
CA PRO A 240 -14.32 17.93 7.14
C PRO A 240 -15.37 17.83 8.26
N MET A 241 -16.49 18.55 8.14
CA MET A 241 -17.67 18.31 8.99
C MET A 241 -18.47 17.12 8.45
N TRP A 242 -17.76 16.08 8.05
CA TRP A 242 -18.38 14.86 7.62
C TRP A 242 -18.53 13.94 8.81
N THR A 243 -17.57 13.83 9.74
CA THR A 243 -17.77 13.09 10.99
C THR A 243 -18.71 13.84 11.95
N VAL A 244 -20.01 13.57 11.83
CA VAL A 244 -21.04 14.17 12.69
C VAL A 244 -21.28 13.31 13.92
N ASN A 245 -20.75 13.74 15.06
CA ASN A 245 -21.15 13.25 16.39
C ASN A 245 -22.15 14.20 17.05
N ALA A 246 -22.55 13.91 18.29
CA ALA A 246 -23.52 14.72 19.02
C ALA A 246 -23.06 16.18 19.29
N GLY A 247 -21.75 16.44 19.41
CA GLY A 247 -21.19 17.75 19.74
C GLY A 247 -20.81 18.61 18.53
N THR A 248 -20.70 18.00 17.35
CA THR A 248 -20.23 18.59 16.09
C THR A 248 -20.92 19.92 15.74
N TYR A 249 -22.23 20.04 15.94
CA TYR A 249 -22.98 21.28 15.63
C TYR A 249 -22.50 22.50 16.43
N LEU A 250 -22.04 22.30 17.67
CA LEU A 250 -21.62 23.38 18.57
C LEU A 250 -20.22 23.89 18.21
N SER A 251 -19.32 22.99 17.79
CA SER A 251 -18.01 23.36 17.23
C SER A 251 -18.18 24.22 15.98
N TYR A 252 -19.08 23.81 15.08
CA TYR A 252 -19.38 24.55 13.86
C TYR A 252 -19.95 25.94 14.16
N LEU A 253 -20.88 26.02 15.11
CA LEU A 253 -21.45 27.28 15.57
C LEU A 253 -20.38 28.18 16.21
N ALA A 254 -19.44 27.62 16.98
CA ALA A 254 -18.32 28.36 17.55
C ALA A 254 -17.40 28.95 16.46
N LEU A 255 -17.10 28.20 15.40
CA LEU A 255 -16.32 28.68 14.27
C LEU A 255 -17.06 29.82 13.53
N LEU A 256 -18.36 29.69 13.26
CA LEU A 256 -19.16 30.74 12.62
C LEU A 256 -19.21 32.03 13.46
N VAL A 257 -19.38 31.90 14.77
CA VAL A 257 -19.36 33.04 15.70
C VAL A 257 -17.97 33.67 15.76
N GLY A 258 -16.91 32.85 15.80
CA GLY A 258 -15.51 33.29 15.76
C GLY A 258 -15.14 34.04 14.48
N LEU A 259 -15.62 33.54 13.34
CA LEU A 259 -15.50 34.18 12.03
C LEU A 259 -16.13 35.57 12.03
N ALA A 260 -17.40 35.65 12.42
CA ALA A 260 -18.13 36.91 12.50
C ALA A 260 -17.44 37.90 13.46
N ALA A 261 -17.01 37.42 14.62
CA ALA A 261 -16.29 38.23 15.61
C ALA A 261 -14.99 38.82 15.05
N SER A 262 -14.19 38.01 14.33
CA SER A 262 -12.91 38.43 13.77
C SER A 262 -13.07 39.46 12.65
N PHE A 263 -14.04 39.27 11.75
CA PHE A 263 -14.34 40.25 10.71
C PHE A 263 -14.89 41.54 11.30
N ILE A 264 -15.85 41.47 12.24
CA ILE A 264 -16.39 42.65 12.93
C ILE A 264 -15.27 43.40 13.64
N ALA A 265 -14.40 42.71 14.39
CA ALA A 265 -13.23 43.33 15.02
C ALA A 265 -12.32 44.02 13.98
N GLY A 266 -11.99 43.33 12.89
CA GLY A 266 -11.19 43.86 11.79
C GLY A 266 -11.73 45.18 11.22
N PHE A 267 -13.04 45.22 10.92
CA PHE A 267 -13.73 46.42 10.43
C PHE A 267 -13.79 47.53 11.46
N MET A 268 -14.10 47.20 12.71
CA MET A 268 -14.23 48.19 13.79
C MET A 268 -12.90 48.87 14.09
N PHE A 269 -11.79 48.13 14.11
CA PHE A 269 -10.46 48.72 14.26
C PHE A 269 -10.01 49.52 13.03
N ALA A 270 -10.43 49.13 11.82
CA ALA A 270 -10.21 49.93 10.61
C ALA A 270 -10.97 51.27 10.67
N ILE A 271 -12.22 51.27 11.13
CA ILE A 271 -13.02 52.50 11.32
C ILE A 271 -12.43 53.36 12.44
N ALA A 272 -12.00 52.74 13.54
CA ALA A 272 -11.34 53.45 14.64
C ALA A 272 -10.07 54.16 14.17
N ARG A 273 -9.27 53.51 13.31
CA ARG A 273 -8.10 54.13 12.66
C ARG A 273 -8.46 55.36 11.83
N LEU A 274 -9.53 55.27 11.03
CA LEU A 274 -9.99 56.39 10.20
C LEU A 274 -10.45 57.58 11.05
N ARG A 275 -11.08 57.32 12.20
CA ARG A 275 -11.56 58.37 13.12
C ARG A 275 -10.45 58.94 14.01
N SER A 276 -9.46 58.15 14.41
CA SER A 276 -8.39 58.56 15.32
C SER A 276 -7.30 59.42 14.67
N GLY A 277 -7.27 59.53 13.33
CA GLY A 277 -6.30 60.37 12.61
C GLY A 277 -6.27 61.83 13.11
N GLY A 278 -7.43 62.41 13.44
CA GLY A 278 -7.54 63.78 13.95
C GLY A 278 -7.18 63.94 15.43
N THR A 279 -7.41 62.94 16.27
CA THR A 279 -7.11 62.98 17.71
C THR A 279 -5.63 62.73 18.00
N THR A 280 -4.98 61.88 17.22
CA THR A 280 -3.56 61.53 17.39
C THR A 280 -2.62 62.67 17.01
N GLN A 281 -2.98 63.48 16.01
CA GLN A 281 -2.23 64.71 15.68
C GLN A 281 -2.35 65.75 16.79
N ARG A 282 -3.54 65.93 17.39
CA ARG A 282 -3.76 66.86 18.51
C ARG A 282 -3.05 66.43 19.78
N THR A 283 -3.03 65.13 20.11
CA THR A 283 -2.26 64.64 21.26
C THR A 283 -0.76 64.75 21.02
N LYS A 284 -0.28 64.50 19.80
CA LYS A 284 1.13 64.71 19.44
C LYS A 284 1.53 66.18 19.55
N SER A 285 0.73 67.12 19.04
CA SER A 285 1.01 68.56 19.18
C SER A 285 1.00 68.99 20.64
N LYS A 286 0.06 68.48 21.45
CA LYS A 286 -0.02 68.77 22.89
C LYS A 286 1.18 68.19 23.66
N ILE A 287 1.65 66.99 23.31
CA ILE A 287 2.89 66.39 23.87
C ILE A 287 4.11 67.25 23.52
N THR A 288 4.25 67.65 22.25
CA THR A 288 5.37 68.51 21.82
C THR A 288 5.34 69.87 22.51
N GLN A 289 4.15 70.45 22.70
CA GLN A 289 3.98 71.69 23.46
C GLN A 289 4.41 71.51 24.93
N LEU A 290 3.94 70.46 25.60
CA LEU A 290 4.30 70.17 27.00
C LEU A 290 5.80 69.83 27.18
N GLU A 291 6.44 69.21 26.19
CA GLU A 291 7.90 68.98 26.19
C GLU A 291 8.68 70.29 26.06
N GLN A 292 8.21 71.22 25.23
CA GLN A 292 8.79 72.57 25.11
C GLN A 292 8.58 73.38 26.40
N ASP A 293 7.39 73.32 26.99
CA ASP A 293 7.09 74.00 28.26
C ASP A 293 7.95 73.45 29.41
N LEU A 294 8.18 72.12 29.47
CA LEU A 294 9.08 71.50 30.44
C LEU A 294 10.54 71.96 30.25
N ALA A 295 11.02 72.02 29.00
CA ALA A 295 12.35 72.53 28.69
C ALA A 295 12.50 74.02 29.06
N ARG A 296 11.45 74.83 28.85
CA ARG A 296 11.41 76.23 29.27
C ARG A 296 11.50 76.38 30.78
N LEU A 297 10.71 75.61 31.53
CA LEU A 297 10.73 75.62 33.00
C LEU A 297 12.07 75.16 33.58
N GLN A 298 12.77 74.22 32.94
CA GLN A 298 14.13 73.84 33.33
C GLN A 298 15.12 75.00 33.15
N GLY A 299 14.97 75.79 32.08
CA GLY A 299 15.74 77.01 31.86
C GLY A 299 15.43 78.10 32.89
N GLU A 300 14.16 78.33 33.21
CA GLU A 300 13.73 79.29 34.24
C GLU A 300 14.23 78.92 35.65
N LEU A 301 14.32 77.63 35.97
CA LEU A 301 14.84 77.16 37.26
C LEU A 301 16.36 77.36 37.38
N LEU A 302 17.09 77.19 36.27
CA LEU A 302 18.52 77.50 36.16
C LEU A 302 18.78 79.01 36.28
N SER A 303 17.95 79.85 35.64
CA SER A 303 18.10 81.30 35.74
C SER A 303 17.78 81.81 37.15
N VAL A 304 16.73 81.30 37.80
CA VAL A 304 16.40 81.68 39.19
C VAL A 304 17.50 81.25 40.17
N ARG A 305 18.18 80.12 39.92
CA ARG A 305 19.36 79.69 40.68
C ARG A 305 20.54 80.64 40.46
N GLN A 306 20.78 81.05 39.22
CA GLN A 306 21.86 81.97 38.89
C GLN A 306 21.62 83.37 39.49
N GLU A 307 20.39 83.89 39.46
CA GLU A 307 20.01 85.16 40.10
C GLU A 307 20.25 85.14 41.63
N TYR A 308 20.07 84.00 42.28
CA TYR A 308 20.39 83.82 43.71
C TYR A 308 21.90 83.73 43.96
N GLU A 309 22.65 82.97 43.15
CA GLU A 309 24.11 82.84 43.26
C GLU A 309 24.85 84.17 42.98
N GLU A 310 24.26 85.06 42.16
CA GLU A 310 24.75 86.43 41.89
C GLU A 310 24.35 87.44 42.99
N GLY A 311 23.65 87.01 44.04
CA GLY A 311 23.30 87.82 45.21
C GLY A 311 22.13 88.80 45.01
N SER A 312 21.40 88.67 43.90
CA SER A 312 20.31 89.59 43.53
C SER A 312 18.94 89.24 44.15
N MET A 313 18.83 88.10 44.84
CA MET A 313 17.57 87.60 45.43
C MET A 313 17.77 87.05 46.85
N ASP A 314 16.82 87.34 47.74
CA ASP A 314 16.80 86.82 49.12
C ASP A 314 16.32 85.35 49.18
N PHE A 315 16.82 84.59 50.16
CA PHE A 315 16.62 83.14 50.27
C PHE A 315 15.13 82.75 50.37
N ALA A 316 14.32 83.49 51.13
CA ALA A 316 12.89 83.21 51.28
C ALA A 316 12.12 83.37 49.95
N SER A 317 12.58 84.29 49.09
CA SER A 317 11.98 84.51 47.76
C SER A 317 12.43 83.46 46.75
N PHE A 318 13.69 83.04 46.84
CA PHE A 318 14.25 81.94 46.05
C PHE A 318 13.52 80.62 46.36
N GLU A 319 13.38 80.25 47.64
CA GLU A 319 12.71 79.02 48.06
C GLU A 319 11.25 78.97 47.55
N ARG A 320 10.53 80.10 47.64
CA ARG A 320 9.14 80.18 47.17
C ARG A 320 9.01 80.00 45.66
N ARG A 321 9.88 80.63 44.85
CA ARG A 321 9.85 80.50 43.38
C ARG A 321 10.28 79.11 42.92
N VAL A 322 11.32 78.55 43.52
CA VAL A 322 11.77 77.18 43.21
C VAL A 322 10.67 76.18 43.53
N LYS A 323 9.98 76.33 44.68
CA LYS A 323 8.87 75.45 45.06
C LYS A 323 7.72 75.49 44.04
N LEU A 324 7.31 76.68 43.60
CA LEU A 324 6.25 76.83 42.58
C LEU A 324 6.66 76.23 41.22
N LEU A 325 7.89 76.48 40.76
CA LEU A 325 8.40 75.93 39.50
C LEU A 325 8.57 74.40 39.56
N GLN A 326 8.94 73.86 40.71
CA GLN A 326 9.00 72.41 40.93
C GLN A 326 7.61 71.77 40.92
N GLU A 327 6.60 72.44 41.47
CA GLU A 327 5.21 71.99 41.46
C GLU A 327 4.64 72.00 40.02
N ASP A 328 4.86 73.06 39.26
CA ASP A 328 4.46 73.13 37.84
C ASP A 328 5.18 72.09 36.98
N GLN A 329 6.48 71.87 37.23
CA GLN A 329 7.25 70.83 36.55
C GLN A 329 6.70 69.42 36.87
N TYR A 330 6.26 69.18 38.11
CA TYR A 330 5.65 67.92 38.51
C TYR A 330 4.33 67.68 37.75
N TYR A 331 3.42 68.67 37.72
CA TYR A 331 2.15 68.56 36.99
C TYR A 331 2.35 68.35 35.49
N ILE A 332 3.27 69.08 34.85
CA ILE A 332 3.55 68.91 33.42
C ILE A 332 4.20 67.55 33.15
N LYS A 333 5.13 67.08 34.00
CA LYS A 333 5.70 65.73 33.88
C LYS A 333 4.65 64.64 34.02
N GLU A 334 3.70 64.81 34.94
CA GLU A 334 2.63 63.85 35.17
C GLU A 334 1.61 63.83 34.03
N GLU A 335 1.19 64.99 33.52
CA GLU A 335 0.31 65.08 32.34
C GLU A 335 1.02 64.59 31.07
N LEU A 336 2.32 64.88 30.92
CA LEU A 336 3.15 64.35 29.84
C LEU A 336 3.27 62.82 29.95
N ARG A 337 3.49 62.27 31.14
CA ARG A 337 3.51 60.82 31.38
C ARG A 337 2.16 60.20 31.02
N ARG A 338 1.05 60.80 31.46
CA ARG A 338 -0.32 60.36 31.12
C ARG A 338 -0.56 60.37 29.61
N LEU A 339 -0.21 61.45 28.91
CA LEU A 339 -0.39 61.58 27.46
C LEU A 339 0.56 60.67 26.66
N LYS A 340 1.79 60.45 27.14
CA LYS A 340 2.73 59.47 26.55
C LYS A 340 2.22 58.04 26.72
N ILE A 341 1.65 57.69 27.88
CA ILE A 341 1.02 56.38 28.11
C ILE A 341 -0.23 56.22 27.22
N ALA A 342 -1.09 57.24 27.14
CA ALA A 342 -2.28 57.23 26.29
C ALA A 342 -1.95 57.13 24.78
N ARG A 343 -0.76 57.56 24.37
CA ARG A 343 -0.24 57.39 22.99
C ARG A 343 0.22 55.96 22.71
N ILE A 344 0.71 55.23 23.72
CA ILE A 344 1.24 53.86 23.60
C ILE A 344 0.12 52.82 23.71
N VAL A 345 -0.91 53.09 24.52
CA VAL A 345 -2.08 52.22 24.72
C VAL A 345 -3.35 52.95 24.27
N PRO A 346 -3.83 52.75 23.03
CA PRO A 346 -4.95 53.52 22.46
C PRO A 346 -6.32 53.17 23.08
N ILE A 347 -6.37 52.24 24.04
CA ILE A 347 -7.59 51.56 24.50
C ILE A 347 -8.35 52.38 25.58
N MET A 348 -7.78 53.48 26.09
CA MET A 348 -8.31 54.19 27.28
C MET A 348 -8.78 55.64 27.04
N GLY A 349 -9.56 55.92 25.99
CA GLY A 349 -10.26 57.21 25.86
C GLY A 349 -11.48 57.18 24.94
N SER A 350 -12.61 57.73 25.39
CA SER A 350 -13.92 58.02 24.70
C SER A 350 -14.54 56.99 23.75
N ASP A 351 -13.93 55.82 23.58
CA ASP A 351 -14.33 54.73 22.68
C ASP A 351 -14.52 53.42 23.48
N ARG A 352 -14.97 53.55 24.75
CA ARG A 352 -15.21 52.41 25.67
C ARG A 352 -16.22 51.41 25.11
N SER A 353 -17.17 51.87 24.29
CA SER A 353 -18.15 51.02 23.61
C SER A 353 -17.48 49.99 22.69
N TYR A 354 -16.45 50.38 21.94
CA TYR A 354 -15.76 49.48 21.01
C TYR A 354 -14.90 48.44 21.74
N GLY A 355 -14.24 48.85 22.83
CA GLY A 355 -13.49 47.92 23.69
C GLY A 355 -14.40 46.92 24.42
N CYS A 356 -15.57 47.35 24.91
CA CYS A 356 -16.55 46.46 25.55
C CYS A 356 -17.18 45.47 24.56
N VAL A 357 -17.51 45.90 23.34
CA VAL A 357 -18.03 45.01 22.29
C VAL A 357 -16.97 43.98 21.86
N ALA A 358 -15.71 44.39 21.70
CA ALA A 358 -14.62 43.47 21.40
C ALA A 358 -14.38 42.46 22.53
N LEU A 359 -14.39 42.90 23.79
CA LEU A 359 -14.26 42.01 24.96
C LEU A 359 -15.42 41.01 25.03
N PHE A 360 -16.65 41.46 24.79
CA PHE A 360 -17.83 40.59 24.74
C PHE A 360 -17.70 39.52 23.65
N LEU A 361 -17.29 39.90 22.44
CA LEU A 361 -17.06 38.94 21.34
C LEU A 361 -15.97 37.91 21.68
N ILE A 362 -14.88 38.33 22.32
CA ILE A 362 -13.81 37.42 22.78
C ILE A 362 -14.35 36.45 23.84
N VAL A 363 -15.13 36.93 24.81
CA VAL A 363 -15.74 36.07 25.84
C VAL A 363 -16.67 35.03 25.22
N VAL A 364 -17.52 35.42 24.26
CA VAL A 364 -18.40 34.47 23.56
C VAL A 364 -17.61 33.39 22.82
N VAL A 365 -16.56 33.79 22.08
CA VAL A 365 -15.68 32.85 21.37
C VAL A 365 -14.96 31.89 22.33
N MET A 366 -14.62 32.33 23.54
CA MET A 366 -13.97 31.49 24.55
C MET A 366 -14.96 30.57 25.30
N VAL A 367 -16.22 30.96 25.47
CA VAL A 367 -17.21 30.20 26.24
C VAL A 367 -17.81 29.03 25.44
N LEU A 368 -17.98 29.19 24.13
CA LEU A 368 -18.59 28.13 23.29
C LEU A 368 -17.80 26.81 23.27
N PRO A 369 -16.46 26.80 23.13
CA PRO A 369 -15.67 25.57 23.24
C PRO A 369 -15.77 24.94 24.64
N ILE A 370 -15.81 25.75 25.70
CA ILE A 370 -15.95 25.25 27.08
C ILE A 370 -17.32 24.58 27.27
N ALA A 371 -18.38 25.18 26.71
CA ALA A 371 -19.72 24.60 26.77
C ALA A 371 -19.81 23.28 26.02
N GLN A 372 -19.10 23.13 24.89
CA GLN A 372 -19.02 21.87 24.15
C GLN A 372 -18.42 20.74 25.00
N VAL A 373 -17.26 20.99 25.60
CA VAL A 373 -16.57 19.98 26.42
C VAL A 373 -17.47 19.51 27.57
N VAL A 374 -18.14 20.45 28.25
CA VAL A 374 -18.97 20.14 29.42
C VAL A 374 -20.27 19.43 29.06
N LEU A 375 -20.92 19.82 27.96
CA LEU A 375 -22.24 19.29 27.60
C LEU A 375 -22.19 18.01 26.77
N TYR A 376 -21.14 17.82 25.97
CA TYR A 376 -21.07 16.73 24.99
C TYR A 376 -19.87 15.82 25.18
N ASP A 377 -18.64 16.35 25.18
CA ASP A 377 -17.44 15.49 25.17
C ASP A 377 -17.35 14.61 26.43
N ILE A 378 -17.64 15.17 27.62
CA ILE A 378 -17.59 14.42 28.88
C ILE A 378 -18.64 13.27 28.90
N PRO A 379 -19.94 13.50 28.64
CA PRO A 379 -20.92 12.39 28.56
C PRO A 379 -20.63 11.40 27.43
N MET A 380 -20.05 11.87 26.32
CA MET A 380 -19.73 11.06 25.14
C MET A 380 -18.65 10.02 25.43
N ASP A 381 -17.69 10.31 26.30
CA ASP A 381 -16.73 9.30 26.78
C ASP A 381 -17.27 8.45 27.95
N GLY A 382 -18.42 8.82 28.50
CA GLY A 382 -19.04 8.18 29.65
C GLY A 382 -20.22 7.26 29.30
N ASP A 383 -21.35 7.57 29.90
CA ASP A 383 -22.62 6.83 29.88
C ASP A 383 -23.41 6.99 28.58
N GLN A 384 -23.18 8.08 27.82
CA GLN A 384 -23.87 8.33 26.55
C GLN A 384 -23.04 7.91 25.32
N TYR A 385 -21.88 7.27 25.50
CA TYR A 385 -20.99 6.86 24.41
C TYR A 385 -21.70 6.16 23.25
N LEU A 386 -22.50 5.12 23.55
CA LEU A 386 -23.20 4.35 22.53
C LEU A 386 -24.11 5.24 21.68
N GLN A 387 -24.89 6.11 22.32
CA GLN A 387 -25.84 6.95 21.61
C GLN A 387 -25.18 8.12 20.88
N TRP A 388 -24.17 8.75 21.48
CA TRP A 388 -23.66 10.05 21.02
C TRP A 388 -22.40 9.95 20.15
N LYS A 389 -21.60 8.90 20.35
CA LYS A 389 -20.39 8.61 19.57
C LYS A 389 -20.62 7.44 18.62
N PHE A 390 -20.92 6.26 19.15
CA PHE A 390 -20.98 5.05 18.33
C PHE A 390 -22.08 5.12 17.25
N ASN A 391 -23.34 5.28 17.66
CA ASN A 391 -24.48 5.27 16.74
C ASN A 391 -24.50 6.46 15.75
N TYR A 392 -23.94 7.61 16.14
CA TYR A 392 -23.96 8.83 15.32
C TYR A 392 -22.71 8.99 14.44
N GLU A 393 -21.55 8.52 14.88
CA GLU A 393 -20.27 8.69 14.16
C GLU A 393 -19.74 7.33 13.68
N THR A 394 -19.42 6.43 14.61
CA THR A 394 -18.70 5.18 14.33
C THR A 394 -19.48 4.21 13.43
N THR A 395 -20.80 4.07 13.57
CA THR A 395 -21.58 3.19 12.67
C THR A 395 -21.49 3.62 11.21
N LYS A 396 -21.44 4.94 10.95
CA LYS A 396 -21.28 5.47 9.59
C LYS A 396 -19.86 5.29 9.10
N GLU A 397 -18.90 5.50 9.98
CA GLU A 397 -17.49 5.25 9.74
C GLU A 397 -17.25 3.81 9.29
N ILE A 398 -17.82 2.83 10.02
CA ILE A 398 -17.79 1.41 9.66
C ILE A 398 -18.40 1.17 8.28
N THR A 399 -19.63 1.65 8.05
CA THR A 399 -20.32 1.41 6.78
C THR A 399 -19.55 2.01 5.59
N ILE A 400 -19.08 3.26 5.73
CA ILE A 400 -18.44 3.99 4.64
C ILE A 400 -17.02 3.49 4.40
N THR A 401 -16.28 3.12 5.44
CA THR A 401 -14.94 2.54 5.30
C THR A 401 -15.02 1.16 4.65
N ASN A 402 -15.95 0.29 5.06
CA ASN A 402 -16.17 -1.00 4.38
C ASN A 402 -16.60 -0.81 2.92
N TRP A 403 -17.50 0.14 2.64
CA TRP A 403 -17.86 0.47 1.26
C TRP A 403 -16.66 0.99 0.46
N ALA A 404 -15.86 1.92 1.00
CA ALA A 404 -14.69 2.46 0.33
C ALA A 404 -13.67 1.35 0.03
N ALA A 405 -13.38 0.48 0.99
CA ALA A 405 -12.46 -0.65 0.83
C ALA A 405 -13.02 -1.79 -0.04
N GLY A 406 -14.31 -1.81 -0.37
CA GLY A 406 -14.93 -2.87 -1.18
C GLY A 406 -15.31 -4.12 -0.38
N LEU A 407 -15.55 -3.99 0.92
CA LEU A 407 -15.85 -5.06 1.86
C LEU A 407 -17.35 -5.20 2.18
N GLU A 408 -18.21 -4.47 1.48
CA GLU A 408 -19.66 -4.43 1.77
C GLU A 408 -20.36 -5.79 1.64
N ASN A 409 -19.84 -6.65 0.77
CA ASN A 409 -20.36 -7.99 0.51
C ASN A 409 -19.54 -9.09 1.20
N MET A 410 -18.65 -8.72 2.13
CA MET A 410 -17.87 -9.69 2.90
C MET A 410 -18.82 -10.61 3.67
N GLN A 411 -18.63 -11.92 3.51
CA GLN A 411 -19.41 -12.92 4.22
C GLN A 411 -18.65 -13.40 5.46
N ILE A 412 -19.37 -13.64 6.54
CA ILE A 412 -18.84 -14.27 7.75
C ILE A 412 -19.48 -15.66 7.86
N GLN A 413 -18.65 -16.69 7.83
CA GLN A 413 -19.02 -18.10 7.93
C GLN A 413 -18.23 -18.74 9.08
N THR A 414 -18.63 -19.93 9.53
CA THR A 414 -17.84 -20.64 10.56
C THR A 414 -16.77 -21.51 9.91
N LEU A 415 -15.71 -21.88 10.64
CA LEU A 415 -14.73 -22.84 10.13
C LEU A 415 -15.34 -24.19 9.75
N ASP A 416 -16.47 -24.58 10.34
CA ASP A 416 -17.17 -25.81 9.95
C ASP A 416 -17.68 -25.74 8.50
N ASP A 417 -18.06 -24.55 8.02
CA ASP A 417 -18.58 -24.34 6.66
C ASP A 417 -17.52 -24.58 5.57
N LEU A 418 -16.21 -24.44 5.89
CA LEU A 418 -15.10 -24.81 4.97
C LEU A 418 -15.23 -26.27 4.51
N THR A 419 -15.74 -27.13 5.40
CA THR A 419 -15.78 -28.59 5.25
C THR A 419 -17.12 -29.09 4.72
N SER A 420 -18.09 -28.19 4.54
CA SER A 420 -19.45 -28.54 4.13
C SER A 420 -19.42 -29.27 2.78
N ASN A 421 -19.92 -30.51 2.73
CA ASN A 421 -19.90 -31.37 1.53
C ASN A 421 -18.52 -31.95 1.12
N ALA A 422 -17.48 -31.85 1.95
CA ALA A 422 -16.24 -32.59 1.72
C ALA A 422 -16.48 -34.11 1.81
N THR A 423 -15.84 -34.89 0.93
CA THR A 423 -15.87 -36.36 0.96
C THR A 423 -14.50 -36.92 1.32
N PRO A 424 -14.41 -38.09 1.98
CA PRO A 424 -13.11 -38.70 2.31
C PRO A 424 -12.21 -38.92 1.09
N GLU A 425 -12.81 -39.23 -0.07
CA GLU A 425 -12.08 -39.43 -1.34
C GLU A 425 -11.42 -38.13 -1.81
N SER A 426 -12.16 -37.02 -1.77
CA SER A 426 -11.65 -35.72 -2.18
C SER A 426 -10.57 -35.16 -1.24
N GLU A 427 -10.65 -35.48 0.06
CA GLU A 427 -9.65 -35.07 1.05
C GLU A 427 -8.31 -35.81 0.89
N VAL A 428 -8.31 -37.03 0.34
CA VAL A 428 -7.07 -37.76 0.02
C VAL A 428 -6.46 -37.23 -1.27
N GLU A 429 -7.28 -36.89 -2.25
CA GLU A 429 -6.82 -36.27 -3.50
C GLU A 429 -6.15 -34.90 -3.24
N SER A 430 -6.72 -34.10 -2.33
CA SER A 430 -6.18 -32.79 -1.96
C SER A 430 -4.80 -32.85 -1.28
N LEU A 431 -4.40 -33.97 -0.68
CA LEU A 431 -3.07 -34.09 -0.07
C LEU A 431 -1.93 -33.90 -1.10
N THR A 432 -2.19 -34.22 -2.37
CA THR A 432 -1.20 -34.08 -3.44
C THR A 432 -1.11 -32.66 -4.01
N THR A 433 -2.04 -31.77 -3.64
CA THR A 433 -2.05 -30.36 -4.05
C THR A 433 -1.59 -29.41 -2.93
N VAL A 434 -1.38 -29.91 -1.71
CA VAL A 434 -0.87 -29.12 -0.58
C VAL A 434 0.56 -28.65 -0.84
N ARG A 435 0.76 -27.33 -0.92
CA ARG A 435 2.09 -26.73 -1.06
C ARG A 435 3.06 -27.15 0.05
N GLN A 436 4.24 -27.63 -0.34
CA GLN A 436 5.33 -27.98 0.58
C GLN A 436 6.53 -27.04 0.44
N TRP A 437 6.79 -26.52 -0.76
CA TRP A 437 7.90 -25.60 -1.04
C TRP A 437 7.46 -24.14 -0.92
N ASP A 438 8.22 -23.34 -0.15
CA ASP A 438 8.00 -21.91 -0.03
C ASP A 438 8.83 -21.09 -1.03
N GLN A 439 8.57 -19.79 -1.11
CA GLN A 439 9.25 -18.88 -2.04
C GLN A 439 10.77 -18.90 -1.83
N THR A 440 11.23 -18.77 -0.58
CA THR A 440 12.67 -18.68 -0.25
C THR A 440 13.43 -19.96 -0.60
N ALA A 441 12.90 -21.13 -0.24
CA ALA A 441 13.52 -22.41 -0.55
C ALA A 441 13.53 -22.66 -2.06
N SER A 442 12.42 -22.34 -2.73
CA SER A 442 12.29 -22.47 -4.19
C SER A 442 13.29 -21.57 -4.90
N TYR A 443 13.40 -20.29 -4.53
CA TYR A 443 14.36 -19.35 -5.07
C TYR A 443 15.80 -19.83 -4.92
N LYS A 444 16.20 -20.26 -3.70
CA LYS A 444 17.55 -20.78 -3.43
C LYS A 444 17.87 -22.03 -4.26
N ARG A 445 16.88 -22.91 -4.45
CA ARG A 445 17.02 -24.12 -5.27
C ARG A 445 17.15 -23.80 -6.76
N MET A 446 16.29 -22.93 -7.28
CA MET A 446 16.29 -22.50 -8.68
C MET A 446 17.58 -21.75 -9.06
N LYS A 447 18.13 -20.95 -8.14
CA LYS A 447 19.35 -20.17 -8.38
C LYS A 447 20.54 -21.00 -8.84
N ASN A 448 20.62 -22.27 -8.43
CA ASN A 448 21.70 -23.18 -8.80
C ASN A 448 21.61 -23.66 -10.27
N GLN A 449 20.49 -23.43 -10.95
CA GLN A 449 20.30 -23.82 -12.36
C GLN A 449 20.85 -22.78 -13.36
N ILE A 450 21.24 -21.60 -12.88
CA ILE A 450 21.76 -20.56 -13.75
C ILE A 450 23.22 -20.88 -14.10
N GLY A 451 23.43 -21.36 -15.34
CA GLY A 451 24.75 -21.73 -15.86
C GLY A 451 25.61 -20.56 -16.36
N THR A 452 25.09 -19.33 -16.35
CA THR A 452 25.79 -18.15 -16.87
C THR A 452 26.20 -17.18 -15.75
N ASN A 453 27.17 -16.32 -16.03
CA ASN A 453 27.74 -15.38 -15.06
C ASN A 453 27.22 -13.94 -15.20
N TRP A 454 26.23 -13.71 -16.06
CA TRP A 454 25.67 -12.38 -16.36
C TRP A 454 24.15 -12.30 -16.15
N MET A 455 23.50 -13.44 -15.85
CA MET A 455 22.09 -13.52 -15.47
C MET A 455 21.94 -13.91 -14.00
N GLN A 456 20.82 -13.51 -13.40
CA GLN A 456 20.35 -13.92 -12.09
C GLN A 456 18.82 -14.09 -12.13
N LEU A 457 18.21 -14.69 -11.11
CA LEU A 457 16.74 -14.70 -10.98
C LEU A 457 16.27 -13.30 -10.57
N SER A 458 15.09 -12.87 -11.05
CA SER A 458 14.38 -11.68 -10.54
C SER A 458 13.73 -12.04 -9.19
N ASP A 459 12.41 -12.07 -9.09
CA ASP A 459 11.67 -12.76 -8.05
C ASP A 459 11.26 -14.20 -8.48
N SER A 460 10.73 -14.98 -7.55
CA SER A 460 10.04 -16.23 -7.80
C SER A 460 8.58 -16.11 -7.37
N ASP A 461 7.68 -16.16 -8.34
CA ASP A 461 6.26 -15.96 -8.10
C ASP A 461 5.54 -17.29 -8.18
N ILE A 462 4.49 -17.45 -7.38
CA ILE A 462 3.60 -18.58 -7.53
C ILE A 462 2.62 -18.33 -8.68
N VAL A 463 2.51 -19.27 -9.61
CA VAL A 463 1.56 -19.22 -10.74
C VAL A 463 0.71 -20.49 -10.73
N TYR A 464 -0.56 -20.34 -11.10
CA TYR A 464 -1.49 -21.45 -11.24
C TYR A 464 -1.66 -21.81 -12.71
N LEU A 465 -1.18 -22.99 -13.12
CA LEU A 465 -1.23 -23.46 -14.50
C LEU A 465 -1.79 -24.89 -14.53
N GLY A 466 -2.79 -25.13 -15.38
CA GLY A 466 -3.30 -26.49 -15.63
C GLY A 466 -3.82 -27.23 -14.40
N GLY A 467 -4.32 -26.51 -13.38
CA GLY A 467 -4.82 -27.14 -12.14
C GLY A 467 -3.78 -27.27 -11.02
N HIS A 468 -2.52 -26.84 -11.25
CA HIS A 468 -1.43 -27.05 -10.31
C HIS A 468 -0.64 -25.76 -10.03
N GLU A 469 0.05 -25.75 -8.89
CA GLU A 469 0.87 -24.63 -8.40
C GLU A 469 2.33 -24.79 -8.82
N TYR A 470 2.90 -23.74 -9.42
CA TYR A 470 4.30 -23.69 -9.81
C TYR A 470 4.97 -22.41 -9.32
N TRP A 471 6.19 -22.53 -8.79
CA TRP A 471 7.08 -21.40 -8.59
C TRP A 471 7.80 -21.10 -9.91
N VAL A 472 7.58 -19.90 -10.44
CA VAL A 472 8.17 -19.44 -11.70
C VAL A 472 9.10 -18.28 -11.39
N ALA A 473 10.37 -18.42 -11.78
CA ALA A 473 11.38 -17.38 -11.61
C ALA A 473 11.96 -16.99 -12.97
N PRO A 474 11.56 -15.84 -13.54
CA PRO A 474 12.17 -15.31 -14.74
C PRO A 474 13.61 -14.83 -14.47
N LEU A 475 14.39 -14.71 -15.56
CA LEU A 475 15.78 -14.27 -15.48
C LEU A 475 15.91 -12.77 -15.71
N THR A 476 16.75 -12.13 -14.90
CA THR A 476 17.14 -10.73 -15.02
C THR A 476 18.67 -10.59 -15.07
N PHE A 477 19.16 -9.38 -15.33
CA PHE A 477 20.59 -9.14 -15.49
C PHE A 477 21.32 -9.00 -14.15
N ASP A 478 22.52 -9.58 -14.04
CA ASP A 478 23.47 -9.20 -13.01
C ASP A 478 24.10 -7.85 -13.41
N THR A 479 23.63 -6.77 -12.78
CA THR A 479 24.04 -5.40 -13.08
C THR A 479 25.53 -5.16 -12.83
N SER A 480 26.16 -5.92 -11.93
CA SER A 480 27.60 -5.80 -11.62
C SER A 480 28.49 -6.23 -12.80
N ARG A 481 27.94 -7.07 -13.69
CA ARG A 481 28.64 -7.61 -14.86
C ARG A 481 28.23 -6.94 -16.16
N THR A 482 26.95 -6.58 -16.27
CA THR A 482 26.35 -6.04 -17.50
C THR A 482 26.56 -4.53 -17.64
N LYS A 483 26.48 -3.75 -16.55
CA LYS A 483 26.67 -2.27 -16.57
C LYS A 483 28.14 -1.83 -16.50
N THR A 484 29.00 -2.48 -17.29
CA THR A 484 30.45 -2.22 -17.27
C THR A 484 30.90 -1.15 -18.27
N ASN A 485 30.19 -1.00 -19.39
CA ASN A 485 30.38 0.05 -20.38
C ASN A 485 29.10 0.21 -21.21
N PHE A 486 29.02 1.29 -21.99
CA PHE A 486 27.86 1.57 -22.86
C PHE A 486 27.48 0.40 -23.79
N ILE A 487 28.45 -0.30 -24.39
CA ILE A 487 28.17 -1.39 -25.34
C ILE A 487 27.52 -2.58 -24.63
N ASN A 488 28.07 -2.98 -23.49
CA ASN A 488 27.55 -4.09 -22.71
C ASN A 488 26.14 -3.76 -22.21
N GLN A 489 25.95 -2.57 -21.65
CA GLN A 489 24.69 -2.14 -21.05
C GLN A 489 23.56 -1.92 -22.06
N HIS A 490 23.86 -1.35 -23.24
CA HIS A 490 22.82 -0.87 -24.16
C HIS A 490 22.78 -1.59 -25.51
N LEU A 491 23.79 -2.38 -25.89
CA LEU A 491 23.89 -2.97 -27.24
C LEU A 491 24.08 -4.49 -27.25
N TYR A 492 24.69 -5.06 -26.21
CA TYR A 492 25.02 -6.49 -26.15
C TYR A 492 24.07 -7.27 -25.24
N TYR A 493 23.88 -6.83 -23.99
CA TYR A 493 22.95 -7.42 -23.03
C TYR A 493 21.58 -6.75 -23.14
N THR A 494 20.86 -7.06 -24.21
CA THR A 494 19.55 -6.48 -24.56
C THR A 494 18.36 -7.31 -24.06
N HIS A 495 18.55 -8.61 -23.82
CA HIS A 495 17.56 -9.54 -23.28
C HIS A 495 18.22 -10.58 -22.36
N THR A 496 17.41 -11.28 -21.58
CA THR A 496 17.79 -12.50 -20.86
C THR A 496 17.15 -13.73 -21.51
N GLU A 497 17.75 -14.90 -21.30
CA GLU A 497 17.37 -16.15 -21.98
C GLU A 497 16.85 -17.17 -20.97
N GLY A 498 15.55 -17.47 -21.02
CA GLY A 498 14.90 -18.52 -20.24
C GLY A 498 14.22 -18.06 -18.95
N MET A 499 13.58 -19.03 -18.29
CA MET A 499 13.05 -18.94 -16.93
C MET A 499 13.17 -20.30 -16.24
N VAL A 500 13.17 -20.31 -14.91
CA VAL A 500 13.22 -21.55 -14.13
C VAL A 500 11.85 -21.80 -13.50
N VAL A 501 11.33 -23.02 -13.65
CA VAL A 501 10.03 -23.43 -13.10
C VAL A 501 10.21 -24.61 -12.16
N LEU A 502 9.57 -24.55 -11.00
CA LEU A 502 9.63 -25.56 -9.96
C LEU A 502 8.21 -25.91 -9.48
N ASP A 503 7.92 -27.19 -9.33
CA ASP A 503 6.65 -27.68 -8.78
C ASP A 503 6.58 -27.41 -7.27
N ALA A 504 5.53 -26.69 -6.82
CA ALA A 504 5.38 -26.25 -5.44
C ALA A 504 5.08 -27.40 -4.45
N TYR A 505 4.59 -28.54 -4.94
CA TYR A 505 4.38 -29.76 -4.15
C TYR A 505 5.67 -30.57 -4.00
N SER A 506 6.25 -31.03 -5.12
CA SER A 506 7.41 -31.94 -5.10
C SER A 506 8.76 -31.24 -4.87
N GLY A 507 8.89 -30.00 -5.34
CA GLY A 507 10.17 -29.30 -5.44
C GLY A 507 11.02 -29.68 -6.63
N ASP A 508 10.47 -30.45 -7.57
CA ASP A 508 11.17 -30.86 -8.78
C ASP A 508 11.17 -29.74 -9.82
N LEU A 509 12.28 -29.65 -10.55
CA LEU A 509 12.46 -28.67 -11.61
C LEU A 509 11.81 -29.17 -12.90
N ILE A 510 11.04 -28.29 -13.54
CA ILE A 510 10.35 -28.59 -14.80
C ILE A 510 11.22 -28.09 -15.95
N GLU A 511 11.83 -29.01 -16.69
CA GLU A 511 12.77 -28.70 -17.77
C GLU A 511 12.40 -29.43 -19.08
N ASN A 512 12.95 -28.96 -20.19
CA ASN A 512 12.89 -29.60 -21.51
C ASN A 512 11.45 -29.90 -21.98
N GLU A 513 11.14 -31.17 -22.28
CA GLU A 513 9.84 -31.62 -22.81
C GLU A 513 8.68 -31.30 -21.88
N ASN A 514 8.89 -31.36 -20.56
CA ASN A 514 7.85 -31.05 -19.58
C ASN A 514 7.53 -29.55 -19.55
N LEU A 515 8.54 -28.69 -19.72
CA LEU A 515 8.36 -27.24 -19.81
C LEU A 515 7.63 -26.86 -21.11
N ILE A 516 7.99 -27.51 -22.23
CA ILE A 516 7.31 -27.33 -23.52
C ILE A 516 5.85 -27.76 -23.42
N ALA A 517 5.56 -28.87 -22.73
CA ALA A 517 4.20 -29.34 -22.51
C ALA A 517 3.40 -28.39 -21.60
N LEU A 518 4.03 -27.80 -20.58
CA LEU A 518 3.39 -26.87 -19.65
C LEU A 518 3.02 -25.54 -20.32
N ILE A 519 3.95 -24.97 -21.09
CA ILE A 519 3.76 -23.66 -21.76
C ILE A 519 3.03 -23.82 -23.10
N ASN A 520 2.96 -25.04 -23.65
CA ASN A 520 2.45 -25.33 -24.99
C ASN A 520 3.24 -24.58 -26.10
N SER A 521 4.55 -24.37 -25.89
CA SER A 521 5.43 -23.70 -26.85
C SER A 521 6.83 -24.30 -26.83
N SER A 522 7.43 -24.43 -28.02
CA SER A 522 8.81 -24.89 -28.21
C SER A 522 9.76 -23.77 -28.62
N ALA A 523 9.32 -22.51 -28.54
CA ALA A 523 10.15 -21.36 -28.88
C ALA A 523 11.14 -21.06 -27.73
N ASP A 524 12.32 -20.52 -28.08
CA ASP A 524 13.28 -20.04 -27.10
C ASP A 524 12.71 -18.81 -26.39
N ILE A 525 12.75 -18.81 -25.06
CA ILE A 525 12.19 -17.73 -24.24
C ILE A 525 13.22 -16.60 -24.14
N ASN A 526 12.97 -15.48 -24.84
CA ASN A 526 13.83 -14.29 -24.78
C ASN A 526 13.08 -13.15 -24.09
N ILE A 527 13.56 -12.71 -22.92
CA ILE A 527 12.92 -11.67 -22.13
C ILE A 527 13.60 -10.34 -22.43
N TYR A 528 12.95 -9.51 -23.25
CA TYR A 528 13.37 -8.13 -23.55
C TYR A 528 12.76 -7.13 -22.57
N TYR A 529 11.57 -7.44 -22.09
CA TYR A 529 10.79 -6.71 -21.10
C TYR A 529 10.55 -7.63 -19.91
N GLY A 530 11.05 -7.25 -18.74
CA GLY A 530 11.04 -8.11 -17.58
C GLY A 530 11.17 -7.32 -16.28
N GLU A 531 11.43 -8.03 -15.21
CA GLU A 531 11.46 -7.47 -13.86
C GLU A 531 12.90 -7.30 -13.35
N GLY A 532 13.11 -6.25 -12.56
CA GLY A 532 14.34 -5.99 -11.82
C GLY A 532 15.27 -4.94 -12.45
N ASP A 533 16.28 -4.53 -11.68
CA ASP A 533 17.18 -3.40 -12.00
C ASP A 533 17.90 -3.52 -13.36
N GLY A 534 17.99 -4.73 -13.90
CA GLY A 534 18.56 -5.01 -15.21
C GLY A 534 17.76 -4.41 -16.38
N PHE A 535 16.45 -4.26 -16.24
CA PHE A 535 15.55 -3.73 -17.26
C PHE A 535 15.24 -2.23 -17.12
N SER A 536 15.82 -1.57 -16.10
CA SER A 536 15.65 -0.11 -15.89
C SER A 536 16.25 0.76 -16.99
N ASP A 537 17.24 0.25 -17.73
CA ASP A 537 17.94 1.01 -18.78
C ASP A 537 17.40 0.72 -20.17
N VAL A 538 17.49 1.75 -21.02
CA VAL A 538 17.18 1.67 -22.44
C VAL A 538 18.10 0.69 -23.17
N ALA A 539 17.57 -0.11 -24.10
CA ALA A 539 18.37 -0.96 -24.98
C ALA A 539 18.26 -0.51 -26.44
N PHE A 540 19.35 -0.62 -27.18
CA PHE A 540 19.40 -0.39 -28.63
C PHE A 540 19.54 -1.72 -29.37
N VAL A 541 18.54 -2.07 -30.15
CA VAL A 541 18.46 -3.35 -30.87
C VAL A 541 18.73 -3.18 -32.36
N ASN A 542 19.10 -4.27 -33.05
CA ASN A 542 19.33 -4.27 -34.49
C ASN A 542 20.38 -3.24 -34.96
N VAL A 543 21.43 -3.01 -34.17
CA VAL A 543 22.47 -2.01 -34.46
C VAL A 543 23.54 -2.59 -35.39
N PRO A 544 23.84 -1.95 -36.55
CA PRO A 544 24.79 -2.50 -37.50
C PRO A 544 26.18 -2.75 -36.90
N GLY A 545 26.66 -3.99 -37.02
CA GLY A 545 27.99 -4.41 -36.54
C GLY A 545 28.02 -4.94 -35.11
N PHE A 546 26.87 -5.01 -34.43
CA PHE A 546 26.72 -5.63 -33.12
C PHE A 546 25.74 -6.80 -33.21
N THR A 547 26.05 -7.87 -32.50
CA THR A 547 25.17 -9.02 -32.31
C THR A 547 24.83 -9.11 -30.84
N GLU A 548 23.55 -9.32 -30.52
CA GLU A 548 23.08 -9.50 -29.16
C GLU A 548 23.66 -10.80 -28.57
N VAL A 549 23.62 -10.91 -27.25
CA VAL A 549 23.96 -12.16 -26.56
C VAL A 549 23.11 -13.33 -27.09
N GLY A 550 23.64 -14.56 -27.01
CA GLY A 550 22.92 -15.75 -27.53
C GLY A 550 22.84 -15.87 -29.05
N ASN A 551 23.36 -14.91 -29.81
CA ASN A 551 23.13 -14.79 -31.26
C ASN A 551 21.62 -14.65 -31.59
N ALA A 552 20.84 -14.12 -30.64
CA ALA A 552 19.46 -13.72 -30.86
C ALA A 552 19.41 -12.38 -31.61
N THR A 553 18.26 -12.11 -32.22
CA THR A 553 17.99 -10.84 -32.88
C THR A 553 16.57 -10.42 -32.57
N PHE A 554 16.39 -9.20 -32.07
CA PHE A 554 15.07 -8.67 -31.80
C PHE A 554 14.22 -8.63 -33.08
N SER A 555 13.15 -9.41 -33.11
CA SER A 555 12.30 -9.65 -34.29
C SER A 555 11.08 -8.71 -34.36
N ALA A 556 10.70 -8.11 -33.23
CA ALA A 556 9.51 -7.28 -33.10
C ALA A 556 9.74 -5.82 -33.50
N SER A 557 8.67 -5.01 -33.45
CA SER A 557 8.76 -3.56 -33.65
C SER A 557 9.42 -2.88 -32.45
N PRO A 558 10.44 -2.01 -32.65
CA PRO A 558 11.03 -1.25 -31.55
C PRO A 558 10.04 -0.21 -31.01
N ASP A 559 10.21 0.21 -29.76
CA ASP A 559 9.38 1.23 -29.13
C ASP A 559 9.53 2.61 -29.82
N TYR A 560 10.76 2.97 -30.18
CA TYR A 560 11.05 4.21 -30.90
C TYR A 560 12.31 4.07 -31.75
N THR A 561 12.39 4.80 -32.87
CA THR A 561 13.62 4.90 -33.67
C THR A 561 14.13 6.33 -33.65
N LEU A 562 15.25 6.57 -32.97
CA LEU A 562 15.93 7.86 -32.97
C LEU A 562 16.55 8.11 -34.34
N SER A 563 16.33 9.29 -34.93
CA SER A 563 16.92 9.65 -36.23
C SER A 563 17.49 11.07 -36.26
N GLY A 564 18.50 11.31 -37.11
CA GLY A 564 19.06 12.64 -37.36
C GLY A 564 19.45 13.42 -36.10
N PHE A 565 18.81 14.57 -35.86
CA PHE A 565 19.13 15.44 -34.71
C PHE A 565 18.65 14.85 -33.37
N GLU A 566 17.58 14.05 -33.35
CA GLU A 566 17.09 13.39 -32.13
C GLU A 566 18.15 12.43 -31.59
N SER A 567 18.68 11.58 -32.46
CA SER A 567 19.80 10.68 -32.13
C SER A 567 21.04 11.44 -31.67
N LEU A 568 21.42 12.53 -32.37
CA LEU A 568 22.56 13.37 -31.95
C LEU A 568 22.36 13.92 -30.54
N PHE A 569 21.20 14.50 -30.24
CA PHE A 569 20.91 15.08 -28.94
C PHE A 569 20.84 14.01 -27.85
N TYR A 570 20.14 12.90 -28.08
CA TYR A 570 19.96 11.82 -27.11
C TYR A 570 21.31 11.18 -26.74
N MET A 571 22.12 10.81 -27.74
CA MET A 571 23.46 10.25 -27.52
C MET A 571 24.41 11.26 -26.86
N PHE A 572 24.26 12.56 -27.14
CA PHE A 572 25.01 13.59 -26.43
C PHE A 572 24.66 13.62 -24.93
N THR A 573 23.37 13.48 -24.58
CA THR A 573 22.91 13.45 -23.18
C THR A 573 23.29 12.18 -22.42
N MET A 574 23.48 11.04 -23.10
CA MET A 574 23.96 9.80 -22.47
C MET A 574 25.44 9.85 -22.08
N GLY A 575 26.22 10.76 -22.68
CA GLY A 575 27.62 11.00 -22.32
C GLY A 575 28.66 10.42 -23.31
N PRO A 576 29.96 10.60 -23.03
CA PRO A 576 31.03 10.38 -24.02
C PRO A 576 31.11 9.00 -24.66
N GLU A 577 30.68 7.96 -23.95
CA GLU A 577 30.71 6.58 -24.46
C GLU A 577 29.69 6.35 -25.60
N ALA A 578 28.58 7.08 -25.57
CA ALA A 578 27.53 7.03 -26.59
C ALA A 578 27.86 7.89 -27.84
N TRP A 579 28.86 8.77 -27.76
CA TRP A 579 29.11 9.80 -28.78
C TRP A 579 29.48 9.24 -30.17
N SER A 580 30.00 8.02 -30.24
CA SER A 580 30.31 7.35 -31.52
C SER A 580 29.06 6.99 -32.35
N PHE A 581 27.90 6.99 -31.71
CA PHE A 581 26.59 6.68 -32.29
C PHE A 581 25.76 7.92 -32.62
N MET A 582 26.25 9.14 -32.33
CA MET A 582 25.52 10.38 -32.62
C MET A 582 25.08 10.48 -34.07
N GLY A 583 23.79 10.79 -34.28
CA GLY A 583 23.22 11.07 -35.60
C GLY A 583 22.99 9.83 -36.46
N ARG A 584 23.20 8.63 -35.91
CA ARG A 584 22.81 7.36 -36.54
C ARG A 584 21.38 7.02 -36.20
N ASP A 585 20.71 6.28 -37.07
CA ASP A 585 19.39 5.75 -36.77
C ASP A 585 19.52 4.60 -35.76
N MET A 586 18.85 4.72 -34.61
CA MET A 586 18.97 3.79 -33.48
C MET A 586 17.58 3.32 -33.06
N ASN A 587 17.31 2.02 -33.20
CA ASN A 587 16.09 1.39 -32.71
C ASN A 587 16.22 1.18 -31.20
N MET A 588 15.23 1.65 -30.45
CA MET A 588 15.30 1.82 -29.01
C MET A 588 14.14 1.09 -28.35
N LEU A 589 14.45 0.36 -27.28
CA LEU A 589 13.49 -0.21 -26.33
C LEU A 589 13.55 0.63 -25.06
N VAL A 590 12.41 1.17 -24.63
CA VAL A 590 12.29 2.16 -23.55
C VAL A 590 11.38 1.59 -22.48
N GLU A 591 11.62 1.93 -21.21
CA GLU A 591 10.78 1.50 -20.09
C GLU A 591 10.54 -0.02 -20.14
N ARG A 592 11.65 -0.77 -20.06
CA ARG A 592 11.63 -2.24 -20.21
C ARG A 592 11.24 -2.96 -18.93
N ASP A 593 11.45 -2.30 -17.78
CA ASP A 593 10.91 -2.77 -16.51
C ASP A 593 9.39 -2.76 -16.56
N VAL A 594 8.78 -3.94 -16.37
CA VAL A 594 7.35 -4.18 -16.56
C VAL A 594 6.51 -3.26 -15.68
N LEU A 595 6.87 -3.15 -14.40
CA LEU A 595 6.12 -2.36 -13.43
C LEU A 595 6.22 -0.86 -13.73
N SER A 596 7.42 -0.37 -14.04
CA SER A 596 7.64 1.02 -14.44
C SER A 596 6.91 1.36 -15.74
N ARG A 597 6.88 0.43 -16.71
CA ARG A 597 6.17 0.56 -17.98
C ARG A 597 4.67 0.77 -17.75
N VAL A 598 4.04 -0.08 -16.96
CA VAL A 598 2.62 0.04 -16.62
C VAL A 598 2.36 1.33 -15.84
N ARG A 599 3.09 1.59 -14.76
CA ARG A 599 2.93 2.80 -13.92
C ARG A 599 3.07 4.10 -14.70
N SER A 600 3.91 4.13 -15.74
CA SER A 600 4.09 5.33 -16.56
C SER A 600 2.82 5.71 -17.37
N VAL A 601 1.95 4.74 -17.67
CA VAL A 601 0.72 4.92 -18.45
C VAL A 601 -0.51 5.14 -17.56
N LEU A 602 -0.44 4.74 -16.29
CA LEU A 602 -1.54 4.86 -15.33
C LEU A 602 -1.85 6.32 -14.97
N LEU A 603 -3.14 6.61 -14.89
CA LEU A 603 -3.67 7.87 -14.40
C LEU A 603 -3.52 7.97 -12.88
N GLN A 604 -3.53 9.19 -12.39
CA GLN A 604 -3.61 9.43 -10.95
C GLN A 604 -4.85 8.73 -10.36
N GLY A 605 -4.66 8.06 -9.21
CA GLY A 605 -5.68 7.33 -8.49
C GLY A 605 -5.91 5.90 -9.00
N LEU A 606 -5.17 5.49 -10.05
CA LEU A 606 -4.89 4.10 -10.31
C LEU A 606 -3.51 3.76 -9.75
N THR A 607 -3.40 2.56 -9.21
CA THR A 607 -2.13 2.00 -8.78
C THR A 607 -1.96 0.59 -9.38
N ALA A 608 -0.71 0.24 -9.62
CA ALA A 608 -0.33 -1.10 -10.04
C ALA A 608 0.22 -1.83 -8.83
N ASP A 609 -0.25 -3.06 -8.66
CA ASP A 609 0.24 -4.01 -7.69
C ASP A 609 1.77 -4.19 -7.83
N THR A 610 2.46 -4.37 -6.71
CA THR A 610 3.91 -4.45 -6.68
C THR A 610 4.48 -5.79 -7.13
N ASP A 611 3.67 -6.86 -7.18
CA ASP A 611 4.10 -8.22 -7.54
C ASP A 611 3.56 -8.67 -8.93
N PRO A 612 4.26 -8.35 -10.04
CA PRO A 612 3.87 -8.80 -11.37
C PRO A 612 4.30 -10.24 -11.62
N TYR A 613 3.37 -11.11 -12.00
CA TYR A 613 3.65 -12.55 -12.21
C TYR A 613 3.48 -12.99 -13.66
N ILE A 614 4.07 -14.12 -14.05
CA ILE A 614 3.96 -14.65 -15.42
C ILE A 614 2.62 -15.37 -15.63
N VAL A 615 1.98 -15.10 -16.77
CA VAL A 615 0.83 -15.86 -17.29
C VAL A 615 1.12 -16.36 -18.69
N VAL A 616 0.49 -17.48 -19.05
CA VAL A 616 0.65 -18.14 -20.36
C VAL A 616 -0.65 -18.04 -21.14
N ASP A 617 -0.59 -17.53 -22.38
CA ASP A 617 -1.75 -17.52 -23.26
C ASP A 617 -2.03 -18.90 -23.88
N ASP A 618 -3.18 -19.05 -24.54
CA ASP A 618 -3.59 -20.29 -25.20
C ASP A 618 -2.68 -20.71 -26.37
N THR A 619 -1.91 -19.77 -26.92
CA THR A 619 -0.90 -19.99 -27.97
C THR A 619 0.49 -20.33 -27.44
N GLY A 620 0.69 -20.26 -26.13
CA GLY A 620 1.97 -20.51 -25.46
C GLY A 620 2.92 -19.31 -25.44
N ARG A 621 2.41 -18.08 -25.57
CA ARG A 621 3.17 -16.85 -25.33
C ARG A 621 3.10 -16.46 -23.87
N LEU A 622 4.21 -15.90 -23.39
CA LEU A 622 4.38 -15.48 -22.01
C LEU A 622 4.12 -13.98 -21.88
N HIS A 623 3.35 -13.63 -20.85
CA HIS A 623 3.08 -12.25 -20.50
C HIS A 623 3.33 -12.05 -19.02
N TYR A 624 3.84 -10.89 -18.62
CA TYR A 624 3.69 -10.44 -17.25
C TYR A 624 2.29 -9.89 -17.04
N ALA A 625 1.60 -10.40 -16.03
CA ALA A 625 0.32 -9.94 -15.56
C ALA A 625 0.51 -8.92 -14.44
N VAL A 626 0.14 -7.67 -14.71
CA VAL A 626 0.19 -6.59 -13.72
C VAL A 626 -1.24 -6.23 -13.33
N SER A 627 -1.59 -6.53 -12.08
CA SER A 627 -2.90 -6.19 -11.52
C SER A 627 -3.00 -4.69 -11.26
N VAL A 628 -4.10 -4.07 -11.69
CA VAL A 628 -4.36 -2.64 -11.50
C VAL A 628 -5.66 -2.45 -10.76
N TYR A 629 -5.65 -1.53 -9.81
CA TYR A 629 -6.81 -1.17 -9.03
C TYR A 629 -6.86 0.33 -8.77
N ILE A 630 -8.06 0.82 -8.49
CA ILE A 630 -8.31 2.20 -8.07
C ILE A 630 -7.83 2.31 -6.64
N ASP A 631 -7.03 3.33 -6.36
CA ASP A 631 -6.64 3.78 -5.03
C ASP A 631 -6.88 5.29 -4.96
N TYR A 632 -8.12 5.67 -4.66
CA TYR A 632 -8.55 7.06 -4.68
C TYR A 632 -8.97 7.54 -3.30
N LYS A 633 -8.26 8.54 -2.78
CA LYS A 633 -8.63 9.19 -1.52
C LYS A 633 -9.93 9.96 -1.65
N LEU A 634 -10.98 9.45 -1.01
CA LEU A 634 -12.27 10.09 -0.98
C LEU A 634 -12.22 11.38 -0.16
N ALA A 635 -12.96 12.35 -0.64
CA ALA A 635 -13.36 13.50 0.12
C ALA A 635 -14.55 13.13 1.01
N THR A 636 -14.28 12.33 2.04
CA THR A 636 -15.16 12.12 3.19
C THR A 636 -14.31 12.00 4.46
N GLY A 637 -14.85 12.42 5.61
CA GLY A 637 -14.19 12.24 6.91
C GLY A 637 -14.55 10.89 7.56
N TYR A 638 -15.53 10.18 7.00
CA TYR A 638 -15.99 8.89 7.51
C TYR A 638 -15.19 7.70 6.97
N ALA A 639 -14.60 7.85 5.78
CA ALA A 639 -13.75 6.80 5.22
C ALA A 639 -12.37 6.93 5.86
N HIS A 640 -11.98 5.90 6.60
CA HIS A 640 -10.62 5.79 7.13
C HIS A 640 -9.65 5.17 6.14
N GLU A 641 -10.16 4.69 5.01
CA GLU A 641 -9.37 4.23 3.89
C GLU A 641 -9.78 4.83 2.55
N ASN A 642 -8.91 4.65 1.56
CA ASN A 642 -9.16 5.07 0.19
C ASN A 642 -10.25 4.21 -0.48
N TYR A 643 -10.87 4.75 -1.53
CA TYR A 643 -11.76 4.00 -2.39
C TYR A 643 -10.94 3.03 -3.23
N MET A 644 -11.08 1.74 -2.93
CA MET A 644 -10.34 0.65 -3.54
C MET A 644 -11.23 -0.22 -4.39
N ARG A 645 -10.93 -0.34 -5.69
CA ARG A 645 -11.67 -1.23 -6.60
C ARG A 645 -10.74 -1.85 -7.62
N PHE A 646 -10.77 -3.18 -7.72
CA PHE A 646 -10.08 -3.89 -8.79
C PHE A 646 -10.69 -3.51 -10.15
N ILE A 647 -9.88 -2.94 -11.04
CA ILE A 647 -10.34 -2.46 -12.35
C ILE A 647 -10.01 -3.45 -13.46
N GLY A 648 -8.90 -4.17 -13.33
CA GLY A 648 -8.47 -5.14 -14.32
C GLY A 648 -6.99 -5.47 -14.26
N GLN A 649 -6.53 -6.20 -15.27
CA GLN A 649 -5.16 -6.66 -15.40
C GLN A 649 -4.56 -6.18 -16.71
N ILE A 650 -3.31 -5.73 -16.66
CA ILE A 650 -2.56 -5.30 -17.83
C ILE A 650 -1.50 -6.36 -18.12
N LEU A 651 -1.55 -6.93 -19.31
CA LEU A 651 -0.55 -7.88 -19.77
C LEU A 651 0.56 -7.15 -20.52
N VAL A 652 1.80 -7.46 -20.16
CA VAL A 652 3.02 -7.00 -20.85
C VAL A 652 3.67 -8.20 -21.51
N ASP A 653 3.74 -8.20 -22.83
CA ASP A 653 4.43 -9.25 -23.58
C ASP A 653 5.95 -9.18 -23.36
N ILE A 654 6.56 -10.30 -22.97
CA ILE A 654 7.99 -10.35 -22.56
C ILE A 654 8.95 -10.08 -23.71
N GLU A 655 8.55 -10.35 -24.96
CA GLU A 655 9.37 -10.20 -26.15
C GLU A 655 9.15 -8.83 -26.79
N THR A 656 7.89 -8.44 -26.95
CA THR A 656 7.50 -7.28 -27.76
C THR A 656 7.28 -6.00 -26.94
N GLY A 657 6.97 -6.13 -25.63
CA GLY A 657 6.60 -5.02 -24.76
C GLY A 657 5.24 -4.41 -25.07
N ASP A 658 4.40 -5.09 -25.86
CA ASP A 658 3.02 -4.68 -26.14
C ASP A 658 2.18 -4.78 -24.85
N LEU A 659 1.31 -3.80 -24.63
CA LEU A 659 0.42 -3.72 -23.47
C LEU A 659 -1.02 -4.04 -23.88
N SER A 660 -1.64 -5.01 -23.21
CA SER A 660 -3.05 -5.37 -23.38
C SER A 660 -3.83 -5.16 -22.08
N PHE A 661 -4.91 -4.39 -22.13
CA PHE A 661 -5.74 -4.06 -20.97
C PHE A 661 -6.95 -4.99 -20.92
N TYR A 662 -7.09 -5.78 -19.86
CA TYR A 662 -8.25 -6.65 -19.62
C TYR A 662 -9.02 -6.19 -18.39
N LYS A 663 -10.32 -5.95 -18.53
CA LYS A 663 -11.14 -5.45 -17.41
C LYS A 663 -11.43 -6.55 -16.39
N SER A 664 -11.75 -6.13 -15.17
CA SER A 664 -12.20 -7.02 -14.10
C SER A 664 -13.34 -7.95 -14.59
N PRO A 665 -13.32 -9.25 -14.25
CA PRO A 665 -14.43 -10.16 -14.52
C PRO A 665 -15.66 -9.88 -13.63
N ILE A 666 -15.53 -9.00 -12.64
CA ILE A 666 -16.62 -8.55 -11.76
C ILE A 666 -17.19 -7.25 -12.33
N GLU A 667 -18.52 -7.13 -12.40
CA GLU A 667 -19.17 -5.87 -12.74
C GLU A 667 -18.93 -4.84 -11.63
N THR A 668 -18.07 -3.86 -11.87
CA THR A 668 -17.74 -2.76 -10.93
C THR A 668 -18.25 -1.39 -11.40
N ASP A 669 -19.06 -1.32 -12.46
CA ASP A 669 -19.37 -0.08 -13.19
C ASP A 669 -20.46 0.82 -12.58
N GLU A 670 -20.74 0.76 -11.27
CA GLU A 670 -21.81 1.58 -10.70
C GLU A 670 -21.36 3.00 -10.33
N PHE A 671 -20.16 3.16 -9.76
CA PHE A 671 -19.69 4.46 -9.25
C PHE A 671 -19.05 5.33 -10.36
N PHE A 672 -19.04 6.65 -10.16
CA PHE A 672 -18.59 7.59 -11.20
C PHE A 672 -17.08 7.50 -11.47
N ILE A 673 -16.29 7.12 -10.46
CA ILE A 673 -14.83 6.96 -10.58
C ILE A 673 -14.51 5.76 -11.47
N ASP A 674 -15.18 4.63 -11.24
CA ASP A 674 -15.01 3.39 -12.01
C ASP A 674 -15.23 3.64 -13.51
N LYS A 675 -16.38 4.24 -13.85
CA LYS A 675 -16.74 4.61 -15.23
C LYS A 675 -15.69 5.46 -15.91
N THR A 676 -15.08 6.38 -15.16
CA THR A 676 -14.11 7.31 -15.72
C THR A 676 -12.82 6.60 -16.10
N TYR A 677 -12.29 5.76 -15.21
CA TYR A 677 -11.09 4.98 -15.53
C TYR A 677 -11.34 3.93 -16.61
N MET A 678 -12.56 3.37 -16.68
CA MET A 678 -12.97 2.50 -17.78
C MET A 678 -13.05 3.21 -19.14
N GLU A 679 -13.28 4.53 -19.21
CA GLU A 679 -13.31 5.27 -20.48
C GLU A 679 -11.90 5.62 -21.02
N TYR A 680 -10.89 5.69 -20.15
CA TYR A 680 -9.57 6.20 -20.53
C TYR A 680 -8.67 5.20 -21.25
N TYR A 681 -8.91 3.91 -21.06
CA TYR A 681 -8.07 2.84 -21.58
C TYR A 681 -8.88 1.91 -22.48
N PRO A 682 -8.23 1.27 -23.47
CA PRO A 682 -8.88 0.34 -24.37
C PRO A 682 -9.08 -1.02 -23.70
N TRP A 683 -9.96 -1.09 -22.69
CA TRP A 683 -10.23 -2.32 -21.96
C TRP A 683 -10.91 -3.39 -22.83
N LEU A 684 -10.38 -4.62 -22.76
CA LEU A 684 -10.89 -5.82 -23.40
C LEU A 684 -11.58 -6.72 -22.37
N GLU A 685 -12.51 -7.57 -22.82
CA GLU A 685 -13.08 -8.64 -21.98
C GLU A 685 -12.00 -9.64 -21.59
N THR A 686 -11.99 -10.06 -20.32
CA THR A 686 -11.04 -11.07 -19.82
C THR A 686 -11.36 -12.44 -20.43
N PRO A 687 -10.40 -13.09 -21.13
CA PRO A 687 -10.59 -14.42 -21.68
C PRO A 687 -10.44 -15.51 -20.61
N ASP A 688 -11.07 -16.67 -20.83
CA ASP A 688 -11.10 -17.78 -19.87
C ASP A 688 -9.69 -18.25 -19.45
N TRP A 689 -8.74 -18.32 -20.40
CA TRP A 689 -7.36 -18.73 -20.12
C TRP A 689 -6.68 -17.78 -19.14
N LEU A 690 -6.95 -16.47 -19.24
CA LEU A 690 -6.40 -15.48 -18.32
C LEU A 690 -7.12 -15.57 -16.99
N GLN A 691 -8.46 -15.59 -17.01
CA GLN A 691 -9.27 -15.65 -15.79
C GLN A 691 -8.86 -16.82 -14.89
N SER A 692 -8.58 -18.00 -15.44
CA SER A 692 -8.13 -19.15 -14.64
C SER A 692 -6.82 -18.90 -13.86
N GLN A 693 -5.96 -18.00 -14.35
CA GLN A 693 -4.64 -17.67 -13.79
C GLN A 693 -4.66 -16.36 -12.97
N MET A 694 -5.80 -15.67 -12.89
CA MET A 694 -5.88 -14.36 -12.23
C MET A 694 -5.78 -14.48 -10.72
N LYS A 695 -4.86 -13.69 -10.14
CA LYS A 695 -4.79 -13.42 -8.71
C LYS A 695 -5.59 -12.17 -8.37
N TRP A 696 -6.20 -12.15 -7.19
CA TRP A 696 -6.59 -10.89 -6.58
C TRP A 696 -5.32 -10.09 -6.24
N PRO A 697 -5.25 -8.75 -6.44
CA PRO A 697 -4.03 -8.00 -6.18
C PRO A 697 -3.63 -8.07 -4.69
N GLU A 698 -2.34 -8.30 -4.43
CA GLU A 698 -1.80 -8.53 -3.08
C GLU A 698 -1.87 -7.26 -2.23
N ASP A 699 -1.33 -6.15 -2.75
CA ASP A 699 -1.28 -4.87 -2.03
C ASP A 699 -2.71 -4.39 -1.67
N MET A 700 -3.64 -4.61 -2.60
CA MET A 700 -5.05 -4.30 -2.39
C MET A 700 -5.67 -5.22 -1.34
N TYR A 701 -5.39 -6.52 -1.41
CA TYR A 701 -5.92 -7.50 -0.46
C TYR A 701 -5.47 -7.19 0.98
N GLU A 702 -4.19 -6.89 1.16
CA GLU A 702 -3.64 -6.61 2.49
C GLU A 702 -4.25 -5.36 3.10
N THR A 703 -4.38 -4.31 2.31
CA THR A 703 -5.06 -3.08 2.74
C THR A 703 -6.54 -3.35 3.08
N GLN A 704 -7.21 -4.18 2.27
CA GLN A 704 -8.57 -4.64 2.55
C GLN A 704 -8.66 -5.42 3.86
N LEU A 705 -7.68 -6.27 4.16
CA LEU A 705 -7.64 -7.03 5.41
C LEU A 705 -7.40 -6.15 6.62
N GLU A 706 -6.51 -5.14 6.53
CA GLU A 706 -6.31 -4.17 7.62
C GLU A 706 -7.62 -3.47 8.02
N VAL A 707 -8.47 -3.16 7.04
CA VAL A 707 -9.83 -2.66 7.29
C VAL A 707 -10.73 -3.76 7.86
N ALA A 708 -10.75 -4.94 7.23
CA ALA A 708 -11.61 -6.06 7.63
C ALA A 708 -11.32 -6.56 9.05
N TYR A 709 -10.11 -6.36 9.59
CA TYR A 709 -9.72 -6.73 10.95
C TYR A 709 -10.33 -5.89 12.06
N ILE A 710 -10.82 -4.69 11.73
CA ILE A 710 -11.36 -3.74 12.70
C ILE A 710 -12.83 -3.47 12.38
N TYR A 711 -13.13 -3.19 11.12
CA TYR A 711 -14.43 -2.69 10.67
C TYR A 711 -15.46 -3.78 10.38
N HIS A 712 -15.15 -5.06 10.64
CA HIS A 712 -16.17 -6.12 10.68
C HIS A 712 -17.04 -6.03 11.94
N VAL A 713 -16.55 -5.40 13.01
CA VAL A 713 -17.26 -5.26 14.29
C VAL A 713 -18.31 -4.15 14.19
N ASP A 714 -19.59 -4.51 14.33
CA ASP A 714 -20.73 -3.59 14.23
C ASP A 714 -21.41 -3.29 15.59
N ASP A 715 -21.10 -4.06 16.64
CA ASP A 715 -21.61 -3.82 18.00
C ASP A 715 -20.76 -2.78 18.76
N GLY A 716 -21.43 -1.76 19.31
CA GLY A 716 -20.76 -0.64 19.97
C GLY A 716 -20.10 -0.93 21.31
N LEU A 717 -20.52 -1.98 22.02
CA LEU A 717 -19.86 -2.40 23.25
C LEU A 717 -18.62 -3.24 22.93
N VAL A 718 -18.71 -4.12 21.93
CA VAL A 718 -17.58 -4.91 21.42
C VAL A 718 -16.50 -3.98 20.84
N TRP A 719 -16.90 -3.03 20.00
CA TRP A 719 -16.01 -2.01 19.42
C TRP A 719 -15.28 -1.20 20.49
N ARG A 720 -16.03 -0.68 21.48
CA ARG A 720 -15.44 0.11 22.58
C ARG A 720 -14.45 -0.70 23.40
N GLY A 721 -14.73 -1.99 23.60
CA GLY A 721 -13.86 -2.91 24.32
C GLY A 721 -12.68 -3.41 23.50
N GLY A 722 -12.72 -3.27 22.17
CA GLY A 722 -11.73 -3.85 21.25
C GLY A 722 -11.66 -5.38 21.34
N LEU A 723 -12.79 -6.04 21.66
CA LEU A 723 -12.81 -7.46 22.04
C LEU A 723 -12.64 -8.43 20.86
N ASP A 724 -13.11 -8.02 19.67
CA ASP A 724 -13.15 -8.86 18.48
C ASP A 724 -12.32 -8.25 17.34
N PHE A 725 -11.28 -7.48 17.68
CA PHE A 725 -10.34 -6.98 16.69
C PHE A 725 -9.30 -8.04 16.36
N HIS A 726 -8.90 -8.06 15.10
CA HIS A 726 -7.97 -9.02 14.55
C HIS A 726 -6.61 -8.38 14.29
N GLN A 727 -5.60 -9.22 14.07
CA GLN A 727 -4.27 -8.80 13.64
C GLN A 727 -3.60 -9.88 12.79
N THR A 728 -2.72 -9.46 11.90
CA THR A 728 -1.82 -10.35 11.17
C THR A 728 -0.86 -11.06 12.14
N PRO A 729 -0.74 -12.40 12.08
CA PRO A 729 0.26 -13.14 12.84
C PRO A 729 1.69 -12.79 12.41
N ASP A 730 2.64 -12.76 13.36
CA ASP A 730 4.06 -12.52 13.05
C ASP A 730 4.58 -13.51 11.98
N GLY A 731 5.10 -12.97 10.86
CA GLY A 731 5.65 -13.77 9.75
C GLY A 731 4.61 -14.47 8.88
N SER A 732 3.34 -14.10 9.01
CA SER A 732 2.28 -14.43 8.05
C SER A 732 2.23 -13.36 6.96
N ASP A 733 1.95 -13.79 5.75
CA ASP A 733 1.84 -12.95 4.56
C ASP A 733 0.67 -13.46 3.71
N THR A 734 0.26 -12.72 2.68
CA THR A 734 -0.77 -13.19 1.75
C THR A 734 -0.32 -14.46 1.03
N ARG A 735 -1.14 -15.52 1.03
CA ARG A 735 -0.81 -16.78 0.34
C ARG A 735 -1.86 -17.15 -0.67
N TYR A 736 -1.51 -17.03 -1.94
CA TYR A 736 -2.27 -17.69 -3.02
C TYR A 736 -2.07 -19.19 -2.89
N ILE A 737 -3.12 -19.98 -2.70
CA ILE A 737 -3.05 -21.44 -2.65
C ILE A 737 -4.28 -22.07 -3.30
N ILE A 738 -4.17 -23.35 -3.62
CA ILE A 738 -5.30 -24.23 -3.89
C ILE A 738 -5.81 -24.77 -2.56
N MET A 739 -7.08 -24.52 -2.27
CA MET A 739 -7.75 -25.07 -1.09
C MET A 739 -9.05 -25.75 -1.50
N GLN A 740 -9.37 -26.85 -0.85
CA GLN A 740 -10.70 -27.45 -0.97
C GLN A 740 -11.66 -26.74 -0.02
N ILE A 741 -12.66 -26.06 -0.58
CA ILE A 741 -13.68 -25.31 0.17
C ILE A 741 -15.05 -25.80 -0.28
N GLY A 742 -15.83 -26.30 0.68
CA GLY A 742 -17.19 -26.75 0.40
C GLY A 742 -17.25 -28.01 -0.49
N GLY A 743 -16.22 -28.87 -0.42
CA GLY A 743 -16.05 -30.04 -1.29
C GLY A 743 -15.49 -29.74 -2.69
N GLU A 744 -15.25 -28.47 -3.04
CA GLU A 744 -14.70 -28.08 -4.34
C GLU A 744 -13.29 -27.50 -4.23
N GLU A 745 -12.41 -27.86 -5.18
CA GLU A 745 -11.11 -27.20 -5.34
C GLU A 745 -11.29 -25.74 -5.81
N ARG A 746 -10.63 -24.81 -5.12
CA ARG A 746 -10.63 -23.37 -5.43
C ARG A 746 -9.23 -22.79 -5.31
N PHE A 747 -8.87 -21.94 -6.27
CA PHE A 747 -7.70 -21.08 -6.17
C PHE A 747 -8.06 -19.82 -5.38
N VAL A 748 -7.36 -19.55 -4.29
CA VAL A 748 -7.72 -18.49 -3.34
C VAL A 748 -6.49 -17.76 -2.80
N ALA A 749 -6.64 -16.48 -2.45
CA ALA A 749 -5.69 -15.79 -1.59
C ALA A 749 -6.16 -15.94 -0.13
N MET A 750 -5.35 -16.58 0.70
CA MET A 750 -5.67 -16.81 2.11
C MET A 750 -4.79 -15.98 3.04
N HIS A 751 -5.36 -15.61 4.20
CA HIS A 751 -4.62 -15.01 5.30
C HIS A 751 -5.13 -15.53 6.65
N ASN A 752 -4.23 -16.14 7.42
CA ASN A 752 -4.49 -16.51 8.82
C ASN A 752 -4.60 -15.26 9.68
N THR A 753 -5.49 -15.27 10.68
CA THR A 753 -5.63 -14.13 11.60
C THR A 753 -5.65 -14.56 13.07
N GLU A 754 -5.05 -13.75 13.94
CA GLU A 754 -5.07 -13.92 15.39
C GLU A 754 -5.90 -12.80 16.05
N PHE A 755 -6.46 -13.05 17.23
CA PHE A 755 -7.08 -11.97 18.00
C PHE A 755 -6.05 -10.94 18.43
N ARG A 756 -6.39 -9.66 18.28
CA ARG A 756 -5.52 -8.54 18.62
C ARG A 756 -5.15 -8.55 20.10
N ASP A 757 -3.87 -8.34 20.39
CA ASP A 757 -3.31 -8.33 21.75
C ASP A 757 -3.56 -9.63 22.56
N SER A 758 -3.85 -10.75 21.90
CA SER A 758 -4.04 -12.05 22.55
C SER A 758 -2.71 -12.63 23.05
N MET A 759 -2.56 -12.81 24.36
CA MET A 759 -1.36 -13.44 24.95
C MET A 759 -1.14 -14.88 24.45
N GLY A 760 -2.24 -15.60 24.18
CA GLY A 760 -2.20 -16.99 23.71
C GLY A 760 -1.96 -17.12 22.21
N ARG A 761 -1.98 -16.01 21.45
CA ARG A 761 -1.93 -16.01 19.98
C ARG A 761 -2.97 -16.97 19.39
N ASN A 762 -4.20 -16.89 19.92
CA ASN A 762 -5.30 -17.77 19.49
C ASN A 762 -5.78 -17.36 18.11
N LEU A 763 -6.14 -18.35 17.29
CA LEU A 763 -6.67 -18.14 15.94
C LEU A 763 -8.04 -17.45 16.02
N ALA A 764 -8.18 -16.30 15.36
CA ALA A 764 -9.46 -15.64 15.17
C ALA A 764 -10.24 -16.20 13.97
N GLY A 765 -9.52 -16.76 12.98
CA GLY A 765 -10.12 -17.38 11.81
C GLY A 765 -9.20 -17.35 10.59
N LEU A 766 -9.82 -17.48 9.42
CA LEU A 766 -9.17 -17.48 8.11
C LEU A 766 -9.92 -16.53 7.17
N TYR A 767 -9.23 -15.52 6.64
CA TYR A 767 -9.76 -14.72 5.54
C TYR A 767 -9.37 -15.35 4.20
N VAL A 768 -10.35 -15.50 3.32
CA VAL A 768 -10.18 -16.12 2.00
C VAL A 768 -10.81 -15.23 0.95
N MET A 769 -10.01 -14.81 -0.03
CA MET A 769 -10.44 -14.12 -1.23
C MET A 769 -10.41 -15.08 -2.42
N GLY A 770 -11.51 -15.18 -3.17
CA GLY A 770 -11.55 -16.02 -4.37
C GLY A 770 -10.67 -15.47 -5.50
N CYS A 771 -9.91 -16.36 -6.13
CA CYS A 771 -9.06 -16.10 -7.29
C CYS A 771 -9.46 -17.02 -8.46
N GLY A 772 -8.87 -16.83 -9.63
CA GLY A 772 -9.12 -17.66 -10.79
C GLY A 772 -10.56 -17.55 -11.31
N ASN A 773 -11.16 -18.69 -11.64
CA ASN A 773 -12.48 -18.81 -12.25
C ASN A 773 -13.63 -19.03 -11.24
N LYS A 774 -13.35 -19.21 -9.94
CA LYS A 774 -14.36 -19.51 -8.92
C LYS A 774 -14.43 -18.42 -7.87
N ASN A 775 -15.60 -17.80 -7.71
CA ASN A 775 -15.88 -16.78 -6.70
C ASN A 775 -14.86 -15.62 -6.71
N PHE A 776 -14.37 -15.24 -7.89
CA PHE A 776 -13.33 -14.21 -8.03
C PHE A 776 -13.76 -12.89 -7.36
N GLY A 777 -12.93 -12.39 -6.44
CA GLY A 777 -13.17 -11.17 -5.66
C GLY A 777 -14.24 -11.26 -4.59
N GLU A 778 -14.73 -12.46 -4.25
CA GLU A 778 -15.57 -12.67 -3.07
C GLU A 778 -14.70 -12.92 -1.84
N LEU A 779 -14.80 -12.04 -0.83
CA LEU A 779 -14.13 -12.18 0.45
C LEU A 779 -15.02 -12.89 1.47
N ILE A 780 -14.50 -13.98 2.02
CA ILE A 780 -15.17 -14.75 3.08
C ILE A 780 -14.23 -14.84 4.28
N PHE A 781 -14.74 -14.47 5.45
CA PHE A 781 -14.09 -14.70 6.73
C PHE A 781 -14.68 -15.94 7.40
N TYR A 782 -13.85 -16.97 7.58
CA TYR A 782 -14.20 -18.16 8.34
C TYR A 782 -13.78 -17.96 9.80
N SER A 783 -14.75 -17.60 10.64
CA SER A 783 -14.53 -17.24 12.05
C SER A 783 -14.25 -18.47 12.91
N ALA A 784 -13.27 -18.34 13.81
CA ALA A 784 -12.94 -19.34 14.82
C ALA A 784 -13.61 -19.03 16.17
N GLY A 785 -14.27 -20.04 16.74
CA GLY A 785 -14.84 -19.96 18.09
C GLY A 785 -16.05 -19.03 18.19
N GLU A 786 -16.12 -18.30 19.30
CA GLU A 786 -17.16 -17.32 19.61
C GLU A 786 -16.58 -15.89 19.57
N LEU A 787 -17.44 -14.89 19.71
CA LEU A 787 -17.08 -13.47 19.71
C LEU A 787 -15.90 -13.16 20.65
N GLY A 788 -14.77 -12.73 20.10
CA GLY A 788 -13.56 -12.38 20.84
C GLY A 788 -12.88 -13.55 21.57
N PHE A 789 -13.24 -14.80 21.26
CA PHE A 789 -12.69 -15.97 21.95
C PHE A 789 -12.62 -17.22 21.06
N SER A 790 -11.43 -17.80 20.98
CA SER A 790 -11.18 -19.11 20.38
C SER A 790 -10.19 -19.90 21.21
N THR A 791 -10.33 -21.23 21.21
CA THR A 791 -9.35 -22.17 21.76
C THR A 791 -8.42 -22.75 20.68
N LEU A 792 -8.66 -22.46 19.40
CA LEU A 792 -7.81 -22.91 18.31
C LEU A 792 -6.46 -22.21 18.36
N LEU A 793 -5.41 -22.97 18.09
CA LEU A 793 -4.04 -22.48 18.03
C LEU A 793 -3.88 -21.56 16.82
N GLY A 794 -3.34 -20.37 17.01
CA GLY A 794 -2.87 -19.54 15.91
C GLY A 794 -1.58 -20.10 15.30
N PRO A 795 -1.15 -19.60 14.12
CA PRO A 795 0.02 -20.11 13.40
C PRO A 795 1.30 -20.13 14.25
N ASN A 796 1.48 -19.12 15.11
CA ASN A 796 2.65 -19.06 15.99
C ASN A 796 2.60 -20.10 17.12
N ALA A 797 1.42 -20.34 17.68
CA ALA A 797 1.22 -21.33 18.73
C ALA A 797 1.35 -22.76 18.16
N ALA A 798 0.93 -22.98 16.91
CA ALA A 798 1.14 -24.24 16.20
C ALA A 798 2.63 -24.59 16.03
N VAL A 799 3.48 -23.61 15.70
CA VAL A 799 4.95 -23.82 15.64
C VAL A 799 5.52 -24.18 17.02
N GLN A 800 5.05 -23.54 18.09
CA GLN A 800 5.49 -23.88 19.45
C GLN A 800 5.08 -25.31 19.84
N ALA A 801 3.87 -25.73 19.48
CA ALA A 801 3.42 -27.12 19.67
C ALA A 801 4.30 -28.09 18.85
N PHE A 802 4.59 -27.74 17.60
CA PHE A 802 5.47 -28.52 16.73
C PHE A 802 6.87 -28.73 17.33
N GLU A 803 7.50 -27.66 17.82
CA GLU A 803 8.85 -27.68 18.39
C GLU A 803 8.97 -28.44 19.72
N THR A 804 7.87 -28.52 20.48
CA THR A 804 7.87 -29.11 21.81
C THR A 804 7.56 -30.59 21.81
N ALA A 805 6.97 -31.12 20.73
CA ALA A 805 6.73 -32.54 20.53
C ALA A 805 8.04 -33.34 20.58
N ASP A 806 8.07 -34.41 21.38
CA ASP A 806 9.32 -35.12 21.72
C ASP A 806 10.02 -35.74 20.48
N GLU A 807 9.25 -36.32 19.56
CA GLU A 807 9.79 -36.92 18.32
C GLU A 807 10.35 -35.85 17.39
N VAL A 808 9.57 -34.79 17.12
CA VAL A 808 9.98 -33.66 16.28
C VAL A 808 11.22 -32.99 16.86
N ARG A 809 11.22 -32.68 18.17
CA ARG A 809 12.34 -32.03 18.84
C ARG A 809 13.62 -32.85 18.74
N THR A 810 13.52 -34.17 18.86
CA THR A 810 14.68 -35.08 18.70
C THR A 810 15.19 -35.02 17.26
N GLN A 811 14.29 -35.06 16.27
CA GLN A 811 14.65 -34.99 14.86
C GLN A 811 15.27 -33.64 14.48
N LEU A 812 14.70 -32.52 14.94
CA LEU A 812 15.25 -31.17 14.73
C LEU A 812 16.66 -31.04 15.32
N GLN A 813 16.91 -31.62 16.51
CA GLN A 813 18.25 -31.64 17.10
C GLN A 813 19.25 -32.45 16.28
N LEU A 814 18.81 -33.54 15.63
CA LEU A 814 19.66 -34.35 14.74
C LEU A 814 19.99 -33.60 13.44
N TRP A 815 19.04 -32.83 12.91
CA TRP A 815 19.22 -32.04 11.71
C TRP A 815 20.08 -30.79 11.91
N GLY A 816 20.09 -30.21 13.11
CA GLY A 816 20.88 -29.02 13.42
C GLY A 816 20.19 -27.74 12.95
N ASP A 817 20.86 -26.94 12.13
CA ASP A 817 20.35 -25.66 11.64
C ASP A 817 19.20 -25.88 10.63
N HIS A 818 18.05 -25.26 10.93
CA HIS A 818 16.82 -25.43 10.15
C HIS A 818 15.96 -24.16 10.16
N ARG A 819 15.04 -24.09 9.21
CA ARG A 819 14.06 -23.01 9.04
C ARG A 819 12.68 -23.59 8.79
N TYR A 820 11.64 -22.97 9.36
CA TYR A 820 10.25 -23.30 9.03
C TYR A 820 9.79 -22.55 7.80
N GLY A 821 9.06 -23.25 6.94
CA GLY A 821 8.40 -22.69 5.78
C GLY A 821 7.06 -22.04 6.09
N ASN A 822 6.20 -22.02 5.07
CA ASN A 822 4.85 -21.49 5.15
C ASN A 822 4.00 -22.25 6.16
N ARG A 823 3.17 -21.53 6.94
CA ARG A 823 2.27 -22.09 7.95
C ARG A 823 0.85 -22.07 7.40
N LEU A 824 0.50 -23.10 6.65
CA LEU A 824 -0.78 -23.14 5.93
C LEU A 824 -1.79 -23.95 6.73
N LEU A 825 -2.99 -23.39 6.88
CA LEU A 825 -4.11 -24.06 7.54
C LEU A 825 -4.91 -24.80 6.48
N TYR A 826 -4.96 -26.14 6.56
CA TYR A 826 -5.75 -26.98 5.68
C TYR A 826 -6.75 -27.79 6.49
N HIS A 827 -7.88 -28.11 5.86
CA HIS A 827 -8.80 -29.12 6.34
C HIS A 827 -8.44 -30.47 5.72
N LEU A 828 -8.10 -31.47 6.54
CA LEU A 828 -7.66 -32.79 6.10
C LEU A 828 -8.31 -33.86 7.00
N GLY A 829 -8.98 -34.87 6.43
CA GLY A 829 -9.52 -35.98 7.23
C GLY A 829 -10.63 -35.57 8.21
N GLY A 830 -11.41 -34.53 7.90
CA GLY A 830 -12.42 -33.98 8.81
C GLY A 830 -11.91 -33.00 9.88
N ASP A 831 -10.60 -32.90 10.12
CA ASP A 831 -9.99 -32.02 11.12
C ASP A 831 -9.17 -30.88 10.49
N LEU A 832 -8.87 -29.82 11.26
CA LEU A 832 -8.02 -28.70 10.83
C LEU A 832 -6.58 -28.91 11.25
N PHE A 833 -5.66 -28.84 10.28
CA PHE A 833 -4.24 -29.03 10.50
C PHE A 833 -3.42 -27.86 9.96
N PHE A 834 -2.40 -27.47 10.72
CA PHE A 834 -1.32 -26.65 10.19
C PHE A 834 -0.29 -27.54 9.50
N VAL A 835 -0.02 -27.24 8.24
CA VAL A 835 1.06 -27.83 7.45
C VAL A 835 2.28 -26.92 7.61
N ILE A 836 3.37 -27.47 8.15
CA ILE A 836 4.60 -26.73 8.46
C ILE A 836 5.80 -27.46 7.83
N PRO A 837 6.25 -27.03 6.64
CA PRO A 837 7.47 -27.55 6.04
C PRO A 837 8.70 -27.16 6.87
N VAL A 838 9.66 -28.07 7.01
CA VAL A 838 10.96 -27.83 7.66
C VAL A 838 12.06 -27.93 6.62
N PHE A 839 12.80 -26.85 6.43
CA PHE A 839 13.94 -26.77 5.53
C PHE A 839 15.25 -26.85 6.30
N LEU A 840 16.17 -27.67 5.81
CA LEU A 840 17.52 -27.81 6.36
C LEU A 840 18.46 -26.88 5.61
N GLU A 841 19.24 -26.11 6.37
CA GLU A 841 20.25 -25.22 5.81
C GLU A 841 21.55 -25.99 5.63
N VAL A 842 21.94 -26.21 4.37
CA VAL A 842 23.19 -26.89 4.04
C VAL A 842 24.19 -25.86 3.54
N GLU A 843 25.20 -25.56 4.36
CA GLU A 843 26.35 -24.76 3.91
C GLU A 843 27.19 -25.57 2.92
N THR A 844 27.25 -25.10 1.68
CA THR A 844 28.17 -25.64 0.69
C THR A 844 29.56 -25.01 0.82
N SER A 845 30.58 -25.70 0.30
CA SER A 845 31.99 -25.23 0.25
C SER A 845 32.20 -23.86 -0.43
N SER A 846 31.16 -23.30 -1.07
CA SER A 846 31.14 -22.02 -1.78
C SER A 846 30.48 -20.87 -1.01
N ALA A 847 30.13 -21.06 0.28
CA ALA A 847 29.32 -20.12 1.07
C ALA A 847 27.90 -19.89 0.50
N ILE A 848 27.38 -20.84 -0.28
CA ILE A 848 25.99 -20.86 -0.74
C ILE A 848 25.21 -21.74 0.22
N VAL A 849 24.18 -21.17 0.88
CA VAL A 849 23.23 -21.91 1.71
C VAL A 849 22.16 -22.49 0.79
N ILE A 850 22.12 -23.80 0.66
CA ILE A 850 21.04 -24.50 -0.05
C ILE A 850 20.03 -24.96 0.99
N GLU A 851 18.75 -24.75 0.70
CA GLU A 851 17.67 -25.29 1.52
C GLU A 851 17.15 -26.58 0.89
N LYS A 852 17.13 -27.65 1.68
CA LYS A 852 16.52 -28.92 1.30
C LYS A 852 15.33 -29.18 2.22
N LEU A 853 14.22 -29.65 1.67
CA LEU A 853 13.10 -30.14 2.48
C LEU A 853 13.58 -31.29 3.37
N GLY A 854 13.60 -31.07 4.69
CA GLY A 854 13.94 -32.07 5.68
C GLY A 854 12.74 -32.96 6.00
N GLY A 855 11.56 -32.35 6.10
CA GLY A 855 10.28 -33.03 6.28
C GLY A 855 9.13 -32.03 6.38
N VAL A 856 7.91 -32.54 6.45
CA VAL A 856 6.69 -31.74 6.62
C VAL A 856 6.00 -32.16 7.91
N GLY A 857 5.74 -31.17 8.76
CA GLY A 857 4.99 -31.31 10.00
C GLY A 857 3.49 -31.12 9.80
N LEU A 858 2.69 -31.93 10.49
CA LEU A 858 1.27 -31.69 10.68
C LEU A 858 0.98 -31.48 12.16
N VAL A 859 0.29 -30.38 12.46
CA VAL A 859 -0.11 -30.01 13.83
C VAL A 859 -1.61 -29.83 13.88
N ASP A 860 -2.28 -30.52 14.78
CA ASP A 860 -3.71 -30.32 15.04
C ASP A 860 -3.98 -28.91 15.59
N ALA A 861 -4.80 -28.13 14.90
CA ALA A 861 -5.14 -26.76 15.27
C ALA A 861 -6.02 -26.68 16.53
N LEU A 862 -6.76 -27.75 16.88
CA LEU A 862 -7.69 -27.76 18.01
C LEU A 862 -6.98 -27.93 19.35
N THR A 863 -6.11 -28.93 19.45
CA THR A 863 -5.45 -29.29 20.72
C THR A 863 -3.95 -28.99 20.74
N GLY A 864 -3.29 -29.03 19.58
CA GLY A 864 -1.83 -29.03 19.48
C GLY A 864 -1.15 -30.26 20.09
N GLU A 865 -1.92 -31.26 20.53
CA GLU A 865 -1.37 -32.47 21.15
C GLU A 865 -0.96 -33.49 20.09
N ARG A 866 -1.68 -33.54 18.95
CA ARG A 866 -1.33 -34.40 17.83
C ARG A 866 -0.37 -33.67 16.90
N VAL A 867 0.87 -34.14 16.86
CA VAL A 867 1.94 -33.60 16.03
C VAL A 867 2.71 -34.74 15.38
N GLU A 868 2.84 -34.72 14.06
CA GLU A 868 3.59 -35.72 13.31
C GLU A 868 4.53 -35.08 12.29
N LEU A 869 5.61 -35.79 11.98
CA LEU A 869 6.62 -35.38 11.01
C LEU A 869 6.85 -36.49 9.97
N GLY A 870 6.57 -36.18 8.71
CA GLY A 870 6.81 -37.05 7.55
C GLY A 870 7.88 -36.48 6.61
N SER A 871 8.37 -37.28 5.66
CA SER A 871 9.21 -36.78 4.57
C SER A 871 8.44 -35.90 3.58
N ASN A 872 7.12 -36.07 3.52
CA ASN A 872 6.17 -35.24 2.79
C ASN A 872 4.82 -35.18 3.55
N VAL A 873 3.91 -34.34 3.07
CA VAL A 873 2.57 -34.15 3.67
C VAL A 873 1.74 -35.44 3.71
N VAL A 874 1.82 -36.29 2.68
CA VAL A 874 1.09 -37.56 2.60
C VAL A 874 1.56 -38.54 3.69
N GLU A 875 2.87 -38.66 3.88
CA GLU A 875 3.45 -39.51 4.93
C GLU A 875 3.10 -38.98 6.32
N ALA A 876 3.20 -37.67 6.54
CA ALA A 876 2.82 -37.05 7.80
C ALA A 876 1.34 -37.32 8.12
N TYR A 877 0.47 -37.21 7.11
CA TYR A 877 -0.95 -37.50 7.24
C TYR A 877 -1.19 -38.97 7.59
N TYR A 878 -0.56 -39.90 6.88
CA TYR A 878 -0.73 -41.31 7.19
C TYR A 878 -0.16 -41.70 8.55
N LYS A 879 0.92 -41.08 9.03
CA LYS A 879 1.40 -41.26 10.41
C LYS A 879 0.37 -40.76 11.43
N MET A 880 -0.19 -39.56 11.20
CA MET A 880 -1.19 -38.93 12.05
C MET A 880 -2.41 -39.82 12.29
N PHE A 881 -2.86 -40.53 11.25
CA PHE A 881 -4.00 -41.43 11.32
C PHE A 881 -3.63 -42.91 11.55
N GLY A 882 -2.34 -43.22 11.77
CA GLY A 882 -1.86 -44.59 11.98
C GLY A 882 -2.04 -45.52 10.78
N LEU A 883 -2.12 -44.94 9.58
CA LEU A 883 -2.32 -45.63 8.30
C LEU A 883 -1.01 -46.18 7.70
N LEU A 884 0.14 -45.63 8.13
CA LEU A 884 1.46 -46.18 7.82
C LEU A 884 1.94 -47.09 8.95
N ASN A 885 1.77 -48.41 8.77
CA ASN A 885 2.56 -49.39 9.52
C ASN A 885 3.74 -49.81 8.65
N GLN A 886 4.70 -48.88 8.42
CA GLN A 886 5.95 -49.18 7.73
C GLN A 886 7.00 -49.61 8.76
N THR A 887 7.44 -50.86 8.64
CA THR A 887 8.70 -51.33 9.24
C THR A 887 9.80 -51.11 8.21
N VAL A 888 10.72 -50.17 8.46
CA VAL A 888 11.90 -50.00 7.61
C VAL A 888 12.76 -51.26 7.76
N VAL A 889 12.87 -52.06 6.71
CA VAL A 889 13.68 -53.29 6.71
C VAL A 889 15.16 -52.92 6.69
N GLU A 890 15.86 -53.08 7.82
CA GLU A 890 17.28 -52.78 7.97
C GLU A 890 18.17 -53.55 6.97
N GLU A 891 19.34 -52.98 6.65
CA GLU A 891 20.33 -53.61 5.75
C GLU A 891 20.80 -54.95 6.32
N GLY A 892 20.68 -56.02 5.51
CA GLY A 892 20.97 -57.40 5.92
C GLY A 892 19.75 -58.22 6.35
N ASN A 893 18.54 -57.65 6.36
CA ASN A 893 17.31 -58.34 6.75
C ASN A 893 16.29 -58.45 5.59
N VAL A 894 15.40 -59.42 5.70
CA VAL A 894 14.21 -59.58 4.86
C VAL A 894 12.98 -59.26 5.71
N GLY A 895 12.09 -58.39 5.24
CA GLY A 895 10.94 -57.97 6.03
C GLY A 895 9.78 -57.44 5.21
N VAL A 896 8.69 -57.12 5.91
CA VAL A 896 7.51 -56.47 5.37
C VAL A 896 7.78 -54.97 5.35
N GLU A 897 7.79 -54.36 4.17
CA GLU A 897 8.01 -52.91 4.00
C GLU A 897 6.70 -52.13 4.23
N SER A 898 5.57 -52.69 3.81
CA SER A 898 4.23 -52.19 4.18
C SER A 898 3.18 -53.29 4.11
N ALA A 899 2.14 -53.19 4.95
CA ALA A 899 0.97 -54.06 4.88
C ALA A 899 -0.27 -53.28 5.30
N VAL A 900 -1.29 -53.21 4.44
CA VAL A 900 -2.52 -52.46 4.72
C VAL A 900 -3.74 -53.14 4.09
N PHE A 901 -4.89 -53.02 4.75
CA PHE A 901 -6.18 -53.39 4.17
C PHE A 901 -6.76 -52.24 3.35
N ASN A 902 -7.22 -52.54 2.14
CA ASN A 902 -7.94 -51.59 1.31
C ASN A 902 -9.26 -52.21 0.81
N PRO A 903 -10.42 -51.79 1.34
CA PRO A 903 -10.61 -50.89 2.49
C PRO A 903 -10.36 -51.58 3.85
N VAL A 904 -10.10 -50.80 4.91
CA VAL A 904 -9.91 -51.30 6.30
C VAL A 904 -11.24 -51.69 6.98
N THR A 905 -12.36 -51.24 6.42
CA THR A 905 -13.72 -51.56 6.87
C THR A 905 -14.52 -52.14 5.71
N ILE A 906 -15.13 -53.31 5.92
CA ILE A 906 -15.94 -54.02 4.92
C ILE A 906 -17.31 -54.42 5.48
N GLU A 907 -18.31 -54.54 4.63
CA GLU A 907 -19.56 -55.21 5.00
C GLU A 907 -19.35 -56.73 5.04
N SER A 908 -20.07 -57.42 5.93
CA SER A 908 -20.00 -58.88 6.02
C SER A 908 -20.30 -59.56 4.67
N GLY A 909 -19.29 -60.21 4.09
CA GLY A 909 -19.36 -60.90 2.79
C GLY A 909 -18.72 -60.14 1.63
N GLU A 910 -18.32 -58.89 1.82
CA GLU A 910 -17.48 -58.14 0.88
C GLU A 910 -15.98 -58.46 1.10
N PHE A 911 -15.13 -58.06 0.16
CA PHE A 911 -13.69 -58.31 0.22
C PHE A 911 -12.89 -57.03 0.52
N ALA A 912 -11.79 -57.19 1.25
CA ALA A 912 -10.71 -56.21 1.37
C ALA A 912 -9.45 -56.76 0.68
N ASP A 913 -8.76 -55.91 -0.06
CA ASP A 913 -7.44 -56.23 -0.61
C ASP A 913 -6.38 -56.02 0.49
N LEU A 914 -5.62 -57.06 0.83
CA LEU A 914 -4.48 -56.95 1.73
C LEU A 914 -3.24 -56.57 0.92
N VAL A 915 -3.00 -55.28 0.71
CA VAL A 915 -1.85 -54.79 -0.05
C VAL A 915 -0.61 -54.91 0.82
N THR A 916 0.33 -55.75 0.40
CA THR A 916 1.57 -56.02 1.12
C THR A 916 2.76 -55.81 0.20
N LEU A 917 3.75 -55.04 0.68
CA LEU A 917 5.05 -54.87 0.03
C LEU A 917 6.11 -55.52 0.91
N LEU A 918 6.91 -56.38 0.31
CA LEU A 918 7.97 -57.12 0.97
C LEU A 918 9.30 -56.73 0.34
N ARG A 919 10.36 -56.69 1.14
CA ARG A 919 11.69 -56.32 0.66
C ARG A 919 12.74 -57.30 1.15
N ASN A 920 13.55 -57.79 0.21
CA ASN A 920 14.76 -58.51 0.54
C ASN A 920 15.92 -57.52 0.54
N ASN A 921 16.29 -57.02 1.73
CA ASN A 921 17.43 -56.12 1.90
C ASN A 921 18.70 -56.88 2.37
N ASP A 922 18.73 -58.21 2.20
CA ASP A 922 19.91 -59.06 2.39
C ASP A 922 20.67 -59.25 1.07
N ASN A 923 21.93 -59.70 1.16
CA ASN A 923 22.82 -59.99 0.03
C ASN A 923 22.58 -61.36 -0.63
N VAL A 924 21.53 -62.09 -0.24
CA VAL A 924 21.21 -63.45 -0.71
C VAL A 924 19.78 -63.52 -1.22
N THR A 925 19.51 -64.38 -2.22
CA THR A 925 18.15 -64.65 -2.71
C THR A 925 17.41 -65.57 -1.74
N HIS A 926 16.21 -65.19 -1.33
CA HIS A 926 15.37 -65.99 -0.43
C HIS A 926 14.07 -66.43 -1.10
N ASN A 927 13.52 -67.59 -0.69
CA ASN A 927 12.20 -68.03 -1.10
C ASN A 927 11.15 -67.58 -0.09
N LEU A 928 10.36 -66.56 -0.44
CA LEU A 928 9.42 -65.93 0.48
C LEU A 928 8.08 -66.65 0.52
N THR A 929 7.52 -66.78 1.73
CA THR A 929 6.16 -67.27 1.97
C THR A 929 5.44 -66.27 2.87
N LEU A 930 4.26 -65.83 2.46
CA LEU A 930 3.39 -64.94 3.23
C LEU A 930 2.26 -65.75 3.86
N ASP A 931 2.15 -65.68 5.18
CA ASP A 931 1.08 -66.30 5.93
C ASP A 931 0.11 -65.24 6.47
N VAL A 932 -1.18 -65.42 6.21
CA VAL A 932 -2.25 -64.65 6.85
C VAL A 932 -2.83 -65.50 7.97
N VAL A 933 -2.61 -65.08 9.21
CA VAL A 933 -3.01 -65.79 10.43
C VAL A 933 -4.17 -65.05 11.08
N ILE A 934 -5.28 -65.75 11.25
CA ILE A 934 -6.51 -65.21 11.82
C ILE A 934 -6.83 -65.96 13.10
N SER A 935 -6.92 -65.25 14.22
CA SER A 935 -7.17 -65.82 15.55
C SER A 935 -8.55 -66.47 15.65
N THR A 936 -9.60 -65.75 15.25
CA THR A 936 -11.00 -66.20 15.31
C THR A 936 -11.80 -65.53 14.20
N GLY A 937 -12.80 -66.22 13.65
CA GLY A 937 -13.70 -65.69 12.61
C GLY A 937 -13.83 -66.60 11.39
N ASN A 938 -14.80 -66.31 10.52
CA ASN A 938 -14.99 -67.03 9.26
C ASN A 938 -14.50 -66.17 8.10
N PHE A 939 -13.43 -66.62 7.46
CA PHE A 939 -12.73 -65.90 6.40
C PHE A 939 -12.55 -66.79 5.18
N SER A 940 -12.46 -66.19 4.00
CA SER A 940 -11.90 -66.81 2.80
C SER A 940 -10.82 -65.89 2.22
N VAL A 941 -9.71 -66.48 1.78
CA VAL A 941 -8.61 -65.73 1.16
C VAL A 941 -8.45 -66.22 -0.28
N GLU A 942 -8.51 -65.30 -1.24
CA GLU A 942 -8.27 -65.57 -2.65
C GLU A 942 -6.97 -64.90 -3.09
N TRP A 943 -6.11 -65.66 -3.77
CA TRP A 943 -4.83 -65.16 -4.25
C TRP A 943 -4.58 -65.63 -5.68
N HIS A 944 -4.26 -64.70 -6.58
CA HIS A 944 -4.12 -64.94 -8.03
C HIS A 944 -5.35 -65.64 -8.68
N GLY A 945 -6.56 -65.29 -8.24
CA GLY A 945 -7.80 -65.84 -8.81
C GLY A 945 -8.12 -67.27 -8.37
N SER A 946 -7.49 -67.75 -7.29
CA SER A 946 -7.74 -69.07 -6.71
C SER A 946 -7.87 -68.97 -5.18
N GLU A 947 -8.82 -69.69 -4.61
CA GLU A 947 -9.03 -69.73 -3.16
C GLU A 947 -7.89 -70.48 -2.47
N VAL A 948 -7.28 -69.85 -1.46
CA VAL A 948 -6.18 -70.42 -0.67
C VAL A 948 -6.77 -71.34 0.38
N THR A 949 -6.42 -72.63 0.34
CA THR A 949 -6.89 -73.60 1.33
C THR A 949 -6.23 -73.34 2.70
N PRO A 950 -7.00 -73.04 3.76
CA PRO A 950 -6.45 -72.77 5.08
C PRO A 950 -5.94 -74.03 5.78
N ILE A 951 -5.00 -73.83 6.69
CA ILE A 951 -4.63 -74.79 7.73
C ILE A 951 -5.29 -74.33 9.04
N THR A 952 -6.23 -75.11 9.55
CA THR A 952 -6.95 -74.79 10.79
C THR A 952 -6.25 -75.42 11.99
N TYR A 953 -5.82 -74.60 12.95
CA TYR A 953 -5.31 -75.03 14.25
C TYR A 953 -6.36 -74.79 15.34
N ALA A 954 -6.11 -75.29 16.55
CA ALA A 954 -7.04 -75.14 17.68
C ALA A 954 -7.23 -73.67 18.15
N ALA A 955 -6.31 -72.77 17.78
CA ALA A 955 -6.28 -71.38 18.26
C ALA A 955 -6.27 -70.33 17.14
N ASN A 956 -6.04 -70.71 15.87
CA ASN A 956 -5.98 -69.81 14.73
C ASN A 956 -6.19 -70.57 13.41
N THR A 957 -6.46 -69.83 12.34
CA THR A 957 -6.51 -70.32 10.96
C THR A 957 -5.44 -69.61 10.14
N THR A 958 -4.61 -70.35 9.42
CA THR A 958 -3.49 -69.79 8.64
C THR A 958 -3.68 -70.06 7.15
N TYR A 959 -3.55 -69.01 6.34
CA TYR A 959 -3.55 -69.07 4.87
C TYR A 959 -2.13 -68.80 4.38
N SER A 960 -1.47 -69.81 3.80
CA SER A 960 -0.08 -69.70 3.35
C SER A 960 0.01 -69.52 1.85
N MET A 961 0.72 -68.50 1.40
CA MET A 961 0.94 -68.13 0.01
C MET A 961 2.44 -68.14 -0.30
N ASN A 962 2.88 -69.00 -1.21
CA ASN A 962 4.30 -69.09 -1.59
C ASN A 962 4.58 -68.10 -2.74
N ILE A 963 5.32 -67.04 -2.44
CA ILE A 963 5.66 -65.95 -3.35
C ILE A 963 6.71 -66.39 -4.37
N GLY A 964 7.69 -67.18 -3.93
CA GLY A 964 8.83 -67.59 -4.74
C GLY A 964 10.13 -66.87 -4.39
N LEU A 965 11.10 -66.96 -5.30
CA LEU A 965 12.45 -66.44 -5.11
C LEU A 965 12.50 -64.92 -5.33
N VAL A 966 12.99 -64.18 -4.33
CA VAL A 966 13.20 -62.72 -4.38
C VAL A 966 14.69 -62.42 -4.23
N GLY A 967 15.27 -61.72 -5.20
CA GLY A 967 16.70 -61.43 -5.28
C GLY A 967 17.20 -60.40 -4.26
N PRO A 968 18.52 -60.25 -4.10
CA PRO A 968 19.12 -59.25 -3.21
C PRO A 968 18.74 -57.84 -3.64
N GLY A 969 18.17 -57.04 -2.74
CA GLY A 969 17.71 -55.67 -3.01
C GLY A 969 16.37 -55.56 -3.74
N ASP A 970 15.76 -56.68 -4.13
CA ASP A 970 14.47 -56.69 -4.83
C ASP A 970 13.30 -56.53 -3.84
N SER A 971 12.23 -55.88 -4.29
CA SER A 971 10.95 -55.81 -3.59
C SER A 971 9.88 -56.61 -4.32
N TYR A 972 8.90 -57.11 -3.56
CA TYR A 972 7.78 -57.89 -4.08
C TYR A 972 6.47 -57.43 -3.47
N GLY A 973 5.54 -56.98 -4.31
CA GLY A 973 4.19 -56.59 -3.91
C GLY A 973 3.19 -57.71 -4.16
N THR A 974 2.29 -57.96 -3.19
CA THR A 974 1.17 -58.88 -3.34
C THR A 974 -0.10 -58.34 -2.71
N SER A 975 -1.25 -58.76 -3.24
CA SER A 975 -2.57 -58.30 -2.82
C SER A 975 -3.58 -59.46 -2.82
N PRO A 976 -3.55 -60.34 -1.80
CA PRO A 976 -4.61 -61.31 -1.60
C PRO A 976 -5.93 -60.64 -1.19
N LYS A 977 -7.03 -61.15 -1.73
CA LYS A 977 -8.39 -60.73 -1.39
C LYS A 977 -8.86 -61.48 -0.16
N ILE A 978 -9.31 -60.74 0.84
CA ILE A 978 -9.77 -61.28 2.12
C ILE A 978 -11.25 -60.95 2.28
N THR A 979 -12.09 -61.98 2.31
CA THR A 979 -13.53 -61.86 2.59
C THR A 979 -13.79 -62.36 3.99
N ALA A 980 -14.56 -61.61 4.78
CA ALA A 980 -14.91 -61.97 6.15
C ALA A 980 -16.43 -62.02 6.34
N PHE A 981 -16.91 -62.98 7.13
CA PHE A 981 -18.34 -63.17 7.40
C PHE A 981 -18.65 -63.05 8.90
N LEU A 982 -19.62 -62.21 9.24
CA LEU A 982 -20.12 -62.10 10.61
C LEU A 982 -21.02 -63.29 10.98
N PRO A 983 -20.90 -63.84 12.20
CA PRO A 983 -21.85 -64.81 12.72
C PRO A 983 -23.27 -64.23 12.84
N SER A 984 -24.30 -65.06 12.65
CA SER A 984 -25.69 -64.61 12.78
C SER A 984 -25.97 -63.97 14.14
N GLY A 985 -26.38 -62.70 14.14
CA GLY A 985 -26.72 -61.92 15.34
C GLY A 985 -25.69 -60.88 15.78
N LEU A 986 -24.52 -60.81 15.12
CA LEU A 986 -23.54 -59.73 15.26
C LEU A 986 -23.72 -58.72 14.12
N VAL A 987 -23.61 -57.42 14.44
CA VAL A 987 -23.70 -56.28 13.51
C VAL A 987 -22.39 -55.49 13.40
N PHE A 988 -21.35 -55.95 14.09
CA PHE A 988 -20.05 -55.32 14.17
C PHE A 988 -19.06 -56.28 14.82
N ALA A 989 -17.90 -56.47 14.19
CA ALA A 989 -16.75 -57.12 14.82
C ALA A 989 -15.44 -56.57 14.23
N GLN A 990 -14.43 -56.42 15.09
CA GLN A 990 -13.07 -56.11 14.67
C GLN A 990 -12.22 -57.38 14.81
N TYR A 991 -11.56 -57.78 13.73
CA TYR A 991 -10.72 -58.97 13.68
C TYR A 991 -9.24 -58.58 13.68
N VAL A 992 -8.46 -59.32 14.47
CA VAL A 992 -6.99 -59.22 14.46
C VAL A 992 -6.46 -60.19 13.40
N VAL A 993 -5.80 -59.64 12.40
CA VAL A 993 -5.16 -60.39 11.31
C VAL A 993 -3.66 -60.19 11.42
N GLN A 994 -2.93 -61.28 11.62
CA GLN A 994 -1.48 -61.25 11.70
C GLN A 994 -0.89 -61.72 10.37
N VAL A 995 -0.09 -60.87 9.75
CA VAL A 995 0.63 -61.14 8.50
C VAL A 995 2.05 -61.54 8.86
N VAL A 996 2.42 -62.79 8.57
CA VAL A 996 3.71 -63.38 8.94
C VAL A 996 4.52 -63.67 7.68
N LEU A 997 5.70 -63.09 7.59
CA LEU A 997 6.65 -63.33 6.50
C LEU A 997 7.64 -64.43 6.91
N ARG A 998 7.81 -65.43 6.04
CA ARG A 998 8.76 -66.53 6.23
C ARG A 998 9.72 -66.67 5.05
N THR A 999 10.95 -67.05 5.35
CA THR A 999 11.94 -67.56 4.40
C THR A 999 12.13 -69.08 4.59
N GLU A 1000 13.02 -69.69 3.83
CA GLU A 1000 13.46 -71.08 4.03
C GLU A 1000 14.09 -71.35 5.41
N GLU A 1001 14.54 -70.30 6.13
CA GLU A 1001 15.15 -70.42 7.45
C GLU A 1001 14.15 -70.26 8.61
N GLY A 1002 12.96 -69.72 8.36
CA GLY A 1002 11.92 -69.54 9.38
C GLY A 1002 11.14 -68.24 9.22
N ILE A 1003 10.51 -67.80 10.30
CA ILE A 1003 9.80 -66.52 10.39
C ILE A 1003 10.85 -65.40 10.46
N VAL A 1004 10.71 -64.40 9.60
CA VAL A 1004 11.62 -63.25 9.52
C VAL A 1004 10.97 -61.96 9.98
N ASP A 1005 9.65 -61.80 9.79
CA ASP A 1005 8.93 -60.60 10.19
C ASP A 1005 7.43 -60.89 10.41
N GLU A 1006 6.77 -60.09 11.25
CA GLU A 1006 5.35 -60.23 11.57
C GLU A 1006 4.68 -58.86 11.78
N VAL A 1007 3.59 -58.59 11.04
CA VAL A 1007 2.79 -57.36 11.16
C VAL A 1007 1.39 -57.70 11.63
N THR A 1008 0.90 -56.99 12.65
CA THR A 1008 -0.48 -57.14 13.13
C THR A 1008 -1.35 -56.03 12.54
N LEU A 1009 -2.45 -56.42 11.91
CA LEU A 1009 -3.44 -55.54 11.30
C LEU A 1009 -4.82 -55.77 11.90
N PHE A 1010 -5.69 -54.77 11.77
CA PHE A 1010 -7.07 -54.85 12.19
C PHE A 1010 -7.98 -54.70 10.98
N LEU A 1011 -8.96 -55.59 10.85
CA LEU A 1011 -10.02 -55.50 9.84
C LEU A 1011 -11.36 -55.31 10.54
N THR A 1012 -12.06 -54.25 10.19
CA THR A 1012 -13.40 -53.96 10.74
C THR A 1012 -14.47 -54.52 9.81
N VAL A 1013 -15.41 -55.29 10.36
CA VAL A 1013 -16.51 -55.87 9.60
C VAL A 1013 -17.83 -55.41 10.20
N THR A 1014 -18.68 -54.79 9.39
CA THR A 1014 -20.01 -54.29 9.76
C THR A 1014 -21.12 -55.18 9.23
#